data_AF-A0A9D4WCP5-F1
#
_entry.id   AF-A0A9D4WCP5-F1
#
_cell.length_a   1.000
_cell.length_b   1.000
_cell.length_c   1.000
_cell.angle_alpha   90.00
_cell.angle_beta   90.00
_cell.angle_gamma   90.00
#
_symmetry.space_group_name_H-M   'P 1'
#
loop_
_entity.id
_entity.type
_entity.pdbx_description
1 polymer ?
#
loop_
_entity_poly.entity_id
_entity_poly.type
_entity_poly.pdbx_seq_one_letter_code
_entity_poly.pdbx_strand_id
1 'polypeptide(L)'
;MLHELLLALLGYTGDLIIDRRDNLSAVTPISDECTFKLAPDISFIDPSDRELIERIITLGFYYRELERFSAKSRNLNWIRSENAKLLENKEKPSVYRRALANGIVEILSVYTSSILHMEQLLLSETMPILATVTQGLNKFFTLLPPLYELILEIERGDIRGGQLLNLLHKKCHCGVPELQTCIQRLLWHGHQVMYNQLASWMVYGILEDRQGEFFISRQEDRTVENSSPHIEISERLARLSTAEASLTDWHMGFHISLDMLPEYIPMRVAESILFAGKAVRVLRNPSPSFLSRDDVAPQVPKSFPKIHGFAGRFNFQRESIINTGMGGEDLLPQSEADKIENMLIDLKESSEFHKRSFEYAADSIQAIAASHLWQLVVVRADLNGHLRALKDYFLLAKGDFFQCFLEESRQLMRLPPRQSTAEADLMVPFQLASLKTIGEEDKYFSKVSLRMPSFGITVKSSQLDLPKATSAAVDGISGASLSEMSVDGWDGIALAYSVDWPLHLFFTQEVLSKYLKVFQYLLRLKRTQMELEKLWASVMHQYHGIFAKSKKKDQDKSPLTQQRDQRSRSMWRVREHMAFLIRNLQFYIQVDVIESQWNILQSHIQDSHDFTELVGFHQEYLSALISQTFLDIGSVSRILDGIMKLCLQFCWNIENQDNFSNTSELDHIAEEFNKKSNSLYTILRSSRLAGSQRTPFLRRFLLRLNLNSFFESTAKGVMNVVRPRPTLSGLSQQ
;
A
#
# COMPACT_ATOMS: atom_id res chain seq x y z
N MET A 1 -16.30 -7.92 68.72
CA MET A 1 -17.01 -8.09 67.43
C MET A 1 -16.65 -7.00 66.43
N LEU A 2 -16.73 -5.70 66.79
CA LEU A 2 -16.36 -4.61 65.86
C LEU A 2 -14.89 -4.62 65.40
N HIS A 3 -13.95 -5.01 66.26
CA HIS A 3 -12.54 -5.17 65.87
C HIS A 3 -12.35 -6.27 64.80
N GLU A 4 -12.99 -7.43 64.99
CA GLU A 4 -13.03 -8.53 64.01
C GLU A 4 -13.72 -8.10 62.70
N LEU A 5 -14.75 -7.27 62.78
CA LEU A 5 -15.40 -6.69 61.60
C LEU A 5 -14.45 -5.76 60.80
N LEU A 6 -13.64 -4.94 61.48
CA LEU A 6 -12.63 -4.11 60.80
C LEU A 6 -11.54 -4.96 60.13
N LEU A 7 -11.08 -6.02 60.79
CA LEU A 7 -10.12 -6.96 60.21
C LEU A 7 -10.69 -7.67 58.98
N ALA A 8 -11.96 -8.08 59.03
CA ALA A 8 -12.67 -8.65 57.89
C ALA A 8 -12.84 -7.67 56.72
N LEU A 9 -13.04 -6.37 57.01
CA LEU A 9 -13.07 -5.33 55.98
C LEU A 9 -11.72 -5.15 55.26
N LEU A 10 -10.61 -5.48 55.92
CA LEU A 10 -9.27 -5.54 55.30
C LEU A 10 -8.96 -6.90 54.64
N GLY A 11 -9.93 -7.82 54.60
CA GLY A 11 -9.80 -9.12 53.94
C GLY A 11 -9.26 -10.25 54.83
N TYR A 12 -9.03 -10.01 56.12
CA TYR A 12 -8.59 -11.04 57.07
C TYR A 12 -9.79 -11.73 57.70
N THR A 13 -9.88 -13.05 57.56
CA THR A 13 -10.91 -13.87 58.20
C THR A 13 -10.48 -14.28 59.60
N GLY A 14 -11.47 -14.54 60.46
CA GLY A 14 -11.28 -14.88 61.88
C GLY A 14 -12.32 -15.89 62.36
N ASP A 15 -12.42 -16.09 63.67
CA ASP A 15 -13.31 -17.12 64.24
C ASP A 15 -14.80 -16.74 64.12
N LEU A 16 -15.11 -15.43 64.08
CA LEU A 16 -16.48 -14.93 63.94
C LEU A 16 -16.92 -14.78 62.47
N ILE A 17 -15.95 -14.51 61.57
CA ILE A 17 -16.18 -14.23 60.15
C ILE A 17 -15.36 -15.22 59.33
N ILE A 18 -16.06 -16.22 58.78
CA ILE A 18 -15.46 -17.38 58.14
C ILE A 18 -15.52 -17.21 56.62
N ASP A 19 -14.44 -17.57 55.93
CA ASP A 19 -14.43 -17.72 54.47
C ASP A 19 -14.82 -19.15 54.09
N ARG A 20 -15.89 -19.31 53.30
CA ARG A 20 -16.29 -20.62 52.77
C ARG A 20 -15.23 -21.26 51.86
N ARG A 21 -14.27 -20.49 51.32
CA ARG A 21 -13.20 -21.00 50.43
C ARG A 21 -12.10 -21.76 51.18
N ASP A 22 -11.88 -21.51 52.46
CA ASP A 22 -10.79 -22.17 53.20
C ASP A 22 -11.00 -23.70 53.35
N ASN A 23 -12.22 -24.20 53.11
CA ASN A 23 -12.54 -25.62 53.06
C ASN A 23 -12.41 -26.28 51.67
N LEU A 24 -12.08 -25.52 50.61
CA LEU A 24 -11.90 -26.02 49.24
C LEU A 24 -10.53 -25.57 48.71
N SER A 25 -9.70 -26.53 48.29
CA SER A 25 -8.34 -26.35 47.79
C SER A 25 -8.10 -25.08 46.96
N ALA A 26 -6.94 -24.44 47.15
CA ALA A 26 -6.46 -23.14 46.67
C ALA A 26 -6.48 -22.85 45.14
N VAL A 27 -7.23 -23.58 44.33
CA VAL A 27 -7.31 -23.44 42.86
C VAL A 27 -8.76 -23.55 42.37
N THR A 28 -9.71 -22.87 43.01
CA THR A 28 -11.07 -22.73 42.44
C THR A 28 -11.23 -21.40 41.69
N PRO A 29 -11.92 -21.39 40.53
CA PRO A 29 -12.19 -20.19 39.76
C PRO A 29 -13.01 -19.18 40.57
N ILE A 30 -12.94 -17.92 40.15
CA ILE A 30 -13.55 -16.78 40.84
C ILE A 30 -15.06 -17.02 40.98
N SER A 31 -15.56 -17.07 42.22
CA SER A 31 -16.97 -17.29 42.55
C SER A 31 -17.79 -16.02 42.32
N ASP A 32 -18.95 -16.14 41.67
CA ASP A 32 -19.93 -15.04 41.54
C ASP A 32 -20.51 -14.62 42.91
N GLU A 33 -20.43 -15.49 43.92
CA GLU A 33 -20.98 -15.26 45.26
C GLU A 33 -19.91 -14.87 46.29
N CYS A 34 -20.29 -13.95 47.18
CA CYS A 34 -19.54 -13.56 48.37
C CYS A 34 -19.32 -14.78 49.28
N THR A 35 -18.05 -15.09 49.58
CA THR A 35 -17.69 -16.28 50.38
C THR A 35 -17.53 -16.00 51.86
N PHE A 36 -17.50 -14.73 52.27
CA PHE A 36 -17.43 -14.35 53.67
C PHE A 36 -18.83 -14.43 54.30
N LYS A 37 -18.97 -15.21 55.37
CA LYS A 37 -20.22 -15.34 56.13
C LYS A 37 -19.95 -15.30 57.63
N LEU A 38 -20.95 -14.82 58.37
CA LEU A 38 -20.94 -14.88 59.82
C LEU A 38 -21.13 -16.33 60.29
N ALA A 39 -20.42 -16.75 61.32
CA ALA A 39 -20.56 -18.09 61.89
C ALA A 39 -22.04 -18.38 62.27
N PRO A 40 -22.58 -19.58 61.92
CA PRO A 40 -23.97 -19.92 62.20
C PRO A 40 -24.29 -19.99 63.70
N ASP A 41 -23.29 -20.22 64.54
CA ASP A 41 -23.42 -20.56 65.96
C ASP A 41 -23.55 -19.35 66.90
N ILE A 42 -23.67 -18.13 66.36
CA ILE A 42 -23.71 -16.91 67.16
C ILE A 42 -25.15 -16.57 67.57
N SER A 43 -25.49 -16.74 68.86
CA SER A 43 -26.82 -16.48 69.42
C SER A 43 -26.99 -15.11 70.09
N PHE A 44 -25.94 -14.31 70.19
CA PHE A 44 -25.95 -13.01 70.92
C PHE A 44 -26.21 -11.79 70.04
N ILE A 45 -26.48 -11.98 68.74
CA ILE A 45 -26.71 -10.90 67.76
C ILE A 45 -28.16 -10.95 67.31
N ASP A 46 -28.84 -9.81 67.34
CA ASP A 46 -30.20 -9.70 66.82
C ASP A 46 -30.23 -9.97 65.30
N PRO A 47 -31.33 -10.55 64.77
CA PRO A 47 -31.41 -10.90 63.35
C PRO A 47 -31.24 -9.70 62.42
N SER A 48 -31.64 -8.49 62.83
CA SER A 48 -31.42 -7.24 62.08
C SER A 48 -29.95 -6.84 62.02
N ASP A 49 -29.23 -6.97 63.12
CA ASP A 49 -27.80 -6.63 63.20
C ASP A 49 -26.96 -7.65 62.44
N ARG A 50 -27.39 -8.91 62.45
CA ARG A 50 -26.78 -9.98 61.64
C ARG A 50 -26.84 -9.67 60.15
N GLU A 51 -27.99 -9.23 59.64
CA GLU A 51 -28.15 -8.85 58.23
C GLU A 51 -27.27 -7.64 57.86
N LEU A 52 -27.18 -6.64 58.75
CA LEU A 52 -26.31 -5.47 58.56
C LEU A 52 -24.83 -5.86 58.52
N ILE A 53 -24.39 -6.73 59.45
CA ILE A 53 -23.02 -7.22 59.51
C ILE A 53 -22.69 -8.05 58.26
N GLU A 54 -23.57 -8.96 57.83
CA GLU A 54 -23.38 -9.72 56.60
C GLU A 54 -23.28 -8.81 55.38
N ARG A 55 -24.05 -7.72 55.32
CA ARG A 55 -23.92 -6.70 54.27
C ARG A 55 -22.55 -6.01 54.30
N ILE A 56 -22.07 -5.58 55.46
CA ILE A 56 -20.76 -4.91 55.60
C ILE A 56 -19.61 -5.83 55.20
N ILE A 57 -19.67 -7.10 55.62
CA ILE A 57 -18.64 -8.11 55.34
C ILE A 57 -18.45 -8.33 53.83
N THR A 58 -19.50 -8.16 53.01
CA THR A 58 -19.37 -8.24 51.55
C THR A 58 -18.33 -7.27 50.98
N LEU A 59 -18.14 -6.10 51.60
CA LEU A 59 -17.12 -5.13 51.17
C LEU A 59 -15.71 -5.66 51.40
N GLY A 60 -15.48 -6.36 52.51
CA GLY A 60 -14.19 -6.99 52.82
C GLY A 60 -13.83 -8.11 51.83
N PHE A 61 -14.84 -8.86 51.38
CA PHE A 61 -14.68 -9.84 50.31
C PHE A 61 -14.26 -9.17 48.99
N TYR A 62 -14.98 -8.12 48.57
CA TYR A 62 -14.62 -7.38 47.36
C TYR A 62 -13.22 -6.76 47.46
N TYR A 63 -12.85 -6.18 48.61
CA TYR A 63 -11.51 -5.65 48.86
C TYR A 63 -10.43 -6.72 48.63
N ARG A 64 -10.57 -7.90 49.23
CA ARG A 64 -9.61 -9.01 49.10
C ARG A 64 -9.42 -9.47 47.65
N GLU A 65 -10.51 -9.59 46.88
CA GLU A 65 -10.41 -10.00 45.48
C GLU A 65 -9.80 -8.92 44.58
N LEU A 66 -10.14 -7.63 44.80
CA LEU A 66 -9.52 -6.51 44.09
C LEU A 66 -8.01 -6.42 44.38
N GLU A 67 -7.60 -6.64 45.63
CA GLU A 67 -6.19 -6.68 46.05
C GLU A 67 -5.46 -7.89 45.43
N ARG A 68 -6.08 -9.08 45.43
CA ARG A 68 -5.55 -10.27 44.78
C ARG A 68 -5.29 -10.04 43.29
N PHE A 69 -6.25 -9.48 42.57
CA PHE A 69 -6.08 -9.15 41.15
C PHE A 69 -4.93 -8.14 40.95
N SER A 70 -4.88 -7.11 41.79
CA SER A 70 -3.84 -6.07 41.71
C SER A 70 -2.44 -6.62 41.97
N ALA A 71 -2.30 -7.53 42.94
CA ALA A 71 -1.05 -8.23 43.21
C ALA A 71 -0.66 -9.16 42.05
N LYS A 72 -1.61 -9.95 41.54
CA LYS A 72 -1.40 -10.88 40.40
C LYS A 72 -0.89 -10.14 39.16
N SER A 73 -1.51 -9.02 38.81
CA SER A 73 -1.20 -8.22 37.62
C SER A 73 0.06 -7.35 37.76
N ARG A 74 0.48 -7.00 38.98
CA ARG A 74 1.74 -6.30 39.26
C ARG A 74 2.98 -7.21 39.32
N ASN A 75 2.79 -8.52 39.49
CA ASN A 75 3.90 -9.46 39.68
C ASN A 75 4.84 -9.50 38.46
N LEU A 76 6.10 -9.07 38.68
CA LEU A 76 7.16 -9.01 37.66
C LEU A 76 7.95 -10.32 37.52
N ASN A 77 7.42 -11.44 38.02
CA ASN A 77 8.15 -12.72 38.04
C ASN A 77 8.54 -13.25 36.66
N TRP A 78 7.96 -12.70 35.57
CA TRP A 78 8.38 -12.98 34.21
C TRP A 78 9.73 -12.32 33.82
N ILE A 79 10.10 -11.17 34.41
CA ILE A 79 11.35 -10.45 34.09
C ILE A 79 12.58 -11.18 34.65
N ARG A 80 12.43 -11.90 35.78
CA ARG A 80 13.53 -12.68 36.39
C ARG A 80 13.76 -14.05 35.73
N SER A 81 12.92 -14.43 34.77
CA SER A 81 12.91 -15.78 34.20
C SER A 81 13.36 -15.80 32.74
N GLU A 82 14.56 -15.27 32.44
CA GLU A 82 15.22 -15.50 31.14
C GLU A 82 15.57 -16.99 30.89
N ASN A 83 15.46 -17.86 31.90
CA ASN A 83 15.86 -19.28 31.82
C ASN A 83 14.72 -20.32 31.94
N ALA A 84 13.45 -19.97 31.79
CA ALA A 84 12.36 -20.96 31.82
C ALA A 84 11.52 -20.95 30.54
N LYS A 85 12.11 -21.36 29.42
CA LYS A 85 11.35 -22.03 28.37
C LYS A 85 10.89 -23.37 28.95
N LEU A 86 9.58 -23.57 29.13
CA LEU A 86 8.84 -24.82 29.39
C LEU A 86 7.79 -24.66 30.51
N LEU A 87 6.73 -23.88 30.27
CA LEU A 87 5.43 -24.02 30.94
C LEU A 87 4.38 -23.23 30.15
N GLU A 88 3.69 -23.93 29.24
CA GLU A 88 2.78 -23.41 28.22
C GLU A 88 1.46 -22.79 28.73
N ASN A 89 1.27 -22.60 30.05
CA ASN A 89 0.00 -22.11 30.62
C ASN A 89 0.16 -20.99 31.67
N LYS A 90 1.10 -20.06 31.49
CA LYS A 90 1.13 -18.82 32.29
C LYS A 90 0.63 -17.65 31.44
N GLU A 91 -0.48 -17.06 31.87
CA GLU A 91 -1.09 -15.84 31.33
C GLU A 91 -0.02 -14.83 30.88
N LYS A 92 -0.10 -14.35 29.63
CA LYS A 92 0.89 -13.40 29.11
C LYS A 92 0.77 -12.08 29.89
N PRO A 93 1.89 -11.46 30.29
CA PRO A 93 1.85 -10.21 31.05
C PRO A 93 1.28 -9.08 30.18
N SER A 94 0.34 -8.30 30.74
CA SER A 94 -0.31 -7.17 30.08
C SER A 94 0.10 -5.85 30.72
N VAL A 95 0.53 -4.88 29.91
CA VAL A 95 0.93 -3.54 30.39
C VAL A 95 -0.31 -2.74 30.80
N TYR A 96 -1.40 -2.89 30.03
CA TYR A 96 -2.67 -2.24 30.32
C TYR A 96 -3.34 -2.78 31.59
N ARG A 97 -3.31 -4.10 31.84
CA ARG A 97 -3.79 -4.65 33.13
C ARG A 97 -2.97 -4.17 34.32
N ARG A 98 -1.66 -4.00 34.14
CA ARG A 98 -0.80 -3.44 35.20
C ARG A 98 -1.15 -1.99 35.50
N ALA A 99 -1.44 -1.18 34.48
CA ALA A 99 -1.90 0.19 34.68
C ALA A 99 -3.26 0.24 35.39
N LEU A 100 -4.19 -0.64 35.00
CA LEU A 100 -5.47 -0.79 35.70
C LEU A 100 -5.27 -1.15 37.18
N ALA A 101 -4.38 -2.11 37.47
CA ALA A 101 -4.05 -2.50 38.84
C ALA A 101 -3.49 -1.36 39.67
N ASN A 102 -2.75 -0.43 39.06
CA ASN A 102 -2.29 0.77 39.74
C ASN A 102 -3.45 1.70 40.11
N GLY A 103 -4.42 1.89 39.21
CA GLY A 103 -5.62 2.64 39.50
C GLY A 103 -6.51 1.98 40.55
N ILE A 104 -6.65 0.65 40.52
CA ILE A 104 -7.40 -0.10 41.55
C ILE A 104 -6.75 0.11 42.92
N VAL A 105 -5.42 0.01 43.02
CA VAL A 105 -4.72 0.22 44.29
C VAL A 105 -4.84 1.65 44.80
N GLU A 106 -4.90 2.66 43.92
CA GLU A 106 -5.21 4.04 44.32
C GLU A 106 -6.60 4.12 44.96
N ILE A 107 -7.62 3.48 44.38
CA ILE A 107 -8.98 3.44 44.94
C ILE A 107 -9.01 2.67 46.27
N LEU A 108 -8.34 1.51 46.33
CA LEU A 108 -8.23 0.71 47.56
C LEU A 108 -7.52 1.49 48.68
N SER A 109 -6.54 2.34 48.35
CA SER A 109 -5.87 3.17 49.35
C SER A 109 -6.79 4.22 50.00
N VAL A 110 -7.79 4.71 49.25
CA VAL A 110 -8.84 5.60 49.80
C VAL A 110 -9.75 4.81 50.74
N TYR A 111 -10.10 3.57 50.39
CA TYR A 111 -10.88 2.67 51.24
C TYR A 111 -10.16 2.32 52.54
N THR A 112 -8.88 1.95 52.48
CA THR A 112 -8.09 1.64 53.68
C THR A 112 -7.93 2.87 54.57
N SER A 113 -7.83 4.07 53.99
CA SER A 113 -7.78 5.33 54.75
C SER A 113 -9.10 5.60 55.48
N SER A 114 -10.24 5.30 54.86
CA SER A 114 -11.55 5.38 55.53
C SER A 114 -11.68 4.38 56.67
N ILE A 115 -11.21 3.13 56.49
CA ILE A 115 -11.18 2.12 57.56
C ILE A 115 -10.30 2.60 58.73
N LEU A 116 -9.12 3.14 58.44
CA LEU A 116 -8.22 3.65 59.47
C LEU A 116 -8.83 4.82 60.24
N HIS A 117 -9.56 5.71 59.57
CA HIS A 117 -10.31 6.77 60.24
C HIS A 117 -11.42 6.21 61.15
N MET A 118 -12.12 5.17 60.70
CA MET A 118 -13.13 4.48 61.53
C MET A 118 -12.50 3.80 62.75
N GLU A 119 -11.32 3.18 62.61
CA GLU A 119 -10.58 2.60 63.73
C GLU A 119 -10.20 3.67 64.77
N GLN A 120 -9.71 4.83 64.33
CA GLN A 120 -9.40 5.94 65.23
C GLN A 120 -10.64 6.43 65.98
N LEU A 121 -11.78 6.51 65.29
CA LEU A 121 -13.05 6.90 65.90
C LEU A 121 -13.49 5.87 66.96
N LEU A 122 -13.38 4.58 66.64
CA LEU A 122 -13.68 3.44 67.53
C LEU A 122 -12.81 3.42 68.79
N LEU A 123 -11.56 3.89 68.70
CA LEU A 123 -10.66 4.03 69.86
C LEU A 123 -10.99 5.26 70.73
N SER A 124 -11.65 6.28 70.14
CA SER A 124 -11.98 7.54 70.83
C SER A 124 -13.35 7.55 71.51
N GLU A 125 -14.34 6.79 70.99
CA GLU A 125 -15.69 6.71 71.53
C GLU A 125 -15.87 5.52 72.49
N THR A 126 -16.65 5.72 73.55
CA THR A 126 -16.87 4.71 74.62
C THR A 126 -17.95 3.67 74.29
N MET A 127 -18.82 3.94 73.31
CA MET A 127 -19.91 3.05 72.87
C MET A 127 -20.13 3.19 71.36
N PRO A 128 -19.31 2.54 70.53
CA PRO A 128 -19.43 2.66 69.08
C PRO A 128 -20.69 1.98 68.54
N ILE A 129 -21.43 2.69 67.69
CA ILE A 129 -22.66 2.21 67.08
C ILE A 129 -22.33 1.65 65.68
N LEU A 130 -22.86 0.47 65.35
CA LEU A 130 -22.74 -0.15 64.02
C LEU A 130 -23.18 0.79 62.89
N ALA A 131 -24.15 1.67 63.18
CA ALA A 131 -24.63 2.73 62.29
C ALA A 131 -23.50 3.66 61.81
N THR A 132 -22.58 4.06 62.70
CA THR A 132 -21.47 4.94 62.35
C THR A 132 -20.52 4.28 61.34
N VAL A 133 -20.28 2.97 61.50
CA VAL A 133 -19.49 2.16 60.55
C VAL A 133 -20.21 2.05 59.20
N THR A 134 -21.51 1.79 59.19
CA THR A 134 -22.28 1.73 57.93
C THR A 134 -22.34 3.06 57.19
N GLN A 135 -22.43 4.18 57.90
CA GLN A 135 -22.43 5.51 57.30
C GLN A 135 -21.07 5.85 56.69
N GLY A 136 -19.98 5.58 57.40
CA GLY A 136 -18.61 5.81 56.92
C GLY A 136 -18.27 4.99 55.66
N LEU A 137 -18.88 3.82 55.49
CA LEU A 137 -18.64 2.92 54.36
C LEU A 137 -19.65 3.06 53.21
N ASN A 138 -20.66 3.93 53.32
CA ASN A 138 -21.78 3.99 52.37
C ASN A 138 -21.32 4.20 50.91
N LYS A 139 -20.30 5.05 50.71
CA LYS A 139 -19.68 5.30 49.40
C LYS A 139 -19.05 4.05 48.77
N PHE A 140 -18.58 3.11 49.56
CA PHE A 140 -17.90 1.91 49.03
C PHE A 140 -18.89 0.79 48.67
N PHE A 141 -20.11 0.82 49.22
CA PHE A 141 -21.20 -0.06 48.77
C PHE A 141 -21.63 0.22 47.32
N THR A 142 -21.47 1.46 46.84
CA THR A 142 -21.77 1.81 45.45
C THR A 142 -20.57 1.57 44.52
N LEU A 143 -19.34 1.62 45.04
CA LEU A 143 -18.11 1.53 44.24
C LEU A 143 -17.53 0.12 44.08
N LEU A 144 -17.41 -0.65 45.17
CA LEU A 144 -16.67 -1.92 45.14
C LEU A 144 -17.36 -3.04 44.34
N PRO A 145 -18.70 -3.23 44.39
CA PRO A 145 -19.35 -4.31 43.64
C PRO A 145 -19.21 -4.18 42.11
N PRO A 146 -19.46 -3.00 41.48
CA PRO A 146 -19.25 -2.84 40.04
C PRO A 146 -17.78 -3.01 39.61
N LEU A 147 -16.82 -2.64 40.48
CA LEU A 147 -15.40 -2.86 40.22
C LEU A 147 -15.03 -4.35 40.27
N TYR A 148 -15.63 -5.11 41.18
CA TYR A 148 -15.45 -6.55 41.23
C TYR A 148 -16.01 -7.24 39.98
N GLU A 149 -17.21 -6.85 39.54
CA GLU A 149 -17.80 -7.34 38.28
C GLU A 149 -16.91 -7.01 37.07
N LEU A 150 -16.31 -5.82 37.02
CA LEU A 150 -15.35 -5.45 35.98
C LEU A 150 -14.15 -6.40 35.96
N ILE A 151 -13.56 -6.72 37.11
CA ILE A 151 -12.41 -7.64 37.19
C ILE A 151 -12.83 -9.06 36.76
N LEU A 152 -14.01 -9.51 37.16
CA LEU A 152 -14.57 -10.79 36.73
C LEU A 152 -14.68 -10.87 35.20
N GLU A 153 -15.23 -9.82 34.57
CA GLU A 153 -15.32 -9.72 33.11
C GLU A 153 -13.92 -9.74 32.45
N ILE A 154 -12.93 -9.05 33.03
CA ILE A 154 -11.55 -9.00 32.51
C ILE A 154 -10.85 -10.35 32.60
N GLU A 155 -10.96 -11.06 33.73
CA GLU A 155 -10.31 -12.36 33.92
C GLU A 155 -11.02 -13.48 33.15
N ARG A 156 -12.36 -13.45 33.04
CA ARG A 156 -13.12 -14.43 32.25
C ARG A 156 -12.90 -14.27 30.75
N GLY A 157 -12.87 -13.03 30.26
CA GLY A 157 -12.71 -12.73 28.84
C GLY A 157 -11.26 -12.67 28.37
N ASP A 158 -10.28 -12.85 29.27
CA ASP A 158 -8.86 -12.59 29.03
C ASP A 158 -8.62 -11.27 28.25
N ILE A 159 -9.36 -10.22 28.62
CA ILE A 159 -9.37 -8.93 27.92
C ILE A 159 -8.02 -8.21 28.11
N ARG A 160 -7.42 -7.71 27.02
CA ARG A 160 -6.08 -7.09 27.00
C ARG A 160 -6.02 -5.87 26.07
N GLY A 161 -4.98 -5.06 26.21
CA GLY A 161 -4.70 -3.93 25.31
C GLY A 161 -5.87 -2.95 25.16
N GLY A 162 -6.14 -2.53 23.92
CA GLY A 162 -7.23 -1.61 23.62
C GLY A 162 -8.64 -2.15 23.87
N GLN A 163 -8.83 -3.47 23.95
CA GLN A 163 -10.13 -4.05 24.35
C GLN A 163 -10.47 -3.68 25.80
N LEU A 164 -9.46 -3.57 26.67
CA LEU A 164 -9.65 -3.13 28.05
C LEU A 164 -10.10 -1.66 28.10
N LEU A 165 -9.51 -0.81 27.25
CA LEU A 165 -9.94 0.59 27.13
C LEU A 165 -11.39 0.69 26.65
N ASN A 166 -11.80 -0.15 25.71
CA ASN A 166 -13.19 -0.22 25.24
C ASN A 166 -14.16 -0.63 26.35
N LEU A 167 -13.80 -1.62 27.17
CA LEU A 167 -14.63 -2.04 28.30
C LEU A 167 -14.78 -0.92 29.32
N LEU A 168 -13.68 -0.28 29.72
CA LEU A 168 -13.69 0.83 30.67
C LEU A 168 -14.50 2.03 30.13
N HIS A 169 -14.34 2.36 28.85
CA HIS A 169 -15.10 3.42 28.22
C HIS A 169 -16.61 3.12 28.19
N LYS A 170 -17.01 1.88 27.89
CA LYS A 170 -18.42 1.46 27.93
C LYS A 170 -19.01 1.58 29.34
N LYS A 171 -18.27 1.16 30.37
CA LYS A 171 -18.71 1.22 31.77
C LYS A 171 -18.67 2.65 32.35
N CYS A 172 -17.91 3.57 31.74
CA CYS A 172 -17.88 4.99 32.11
C CYS A 172 -19.22 5.69 31.88
N HIS A 173 -20.08 5.20 30.98
CA HIS A 173 -21.40 5.77 30.70
C HIS A 173 -22.47 5.38 31.74
N CYS A 174 -22.08 5.27 33.02
CA CYS A 174 -22.99 4.98 34.12
C CYS A 174 -23.63 6.27 34.68
N GLY A 175 -24.90 6.21 35.09
CA GLY A 175 -25.63 7.35 35.67
C GLY A 175 -25.25 7.70 37.12
N VAL A 176 -24.26 7.02 37.70
CA VAL A 176 -23.80 7.24 39.08
C VAL A 176 -22.48 8.03 39.04
N PRO A 177 -22.42 9.27 39.56
CA PRO A 177 -21.26 10.16 39.40
C PRO A 177 -20.01 9.65 40.14
N GLU A 178 -20.18 9.01 41.28
CA GLU A 178 -19.06 8.44 42.06
C GLU A 178 -18.39 7.29 41.31
N LEU A 179 -19.20 6.41 40.70
CA LEU A 179 -18.70 5.32 39.89
C LEU A 179 -18.07 5.83 38.59
N GLN A 180 -18.69 6.84 37.97
CA GLN A 180 -18.16 7.48 36.77
C GLN A 180 -16.76 8.06 37.01
N THR A 181 -16.58 8.85 38.06
CA THR A 181 -15.26 9.43 38.42
C THR A 181 -14.22 8.35 38.71
N CYS A 182 -14.62 7.26 39.36
CA CYS A 182 -13.78 6.11 39.62
C CYS A 182 -13.32 5.41 38.31
N ILE A 183 -14.26 5.11 37.41
CA ILE A 183 -13.96 4.47 36.12
C ILE A 183 -13.17 5.41 35.21
N GLN A 184 -13.45 6.71 35.22
CA GLN A 184 -12.65 7.72 34.52
C GLN A 184 -11.20 7.73 35.02
N ARG A 185 -11.00 7.60 36.33
CA ARG A 185 -9.65 7.51 36.90
C ARG A 185 -8.93 6.23 36.46
N LEU A 186 -9.62 5.09 36.40
CA LEU A 186 -9.08 3.84 35.87
C LEU A 186 -8.75 3.95 34.37
N LEU A 187 -9.63 4.58 33.60
CA LEU A 187 -9.44 4.83 32.17
C LEU A 187 -8.23 5.74 31.93
N TRP A 188 -8.04 6.77 32.77
CA TRP A 188 -6.88 7.66 32.71
C TRP A 188 -5.56 6.88 32.84
N HIS A 189 -5.45 5.96 33.81
CA HIS A 189 -4.27 5.09 33.94
C HIS A 189 -4.04 4.24 32.69
N GLY A 190 -5.11 3.74 32.06
CA GLY A 190 -5.02 3.04 30.78
C GLY A 190 -4.53 3.94 29.63
N HIS A 191 -5.01 5.19 29.56
CA HIS A 191 -4.55 6.17 28.58
C HIS A 191 -3.09 6.57 28.77
N GLN A 192 -2.56 6.58 30.00
CA GLN A 192 -1.13 6.85 30.24
C GLN A 192 -0.23 5.87 29.47
N VAL A 193 -0.59 4.58 29.46
CA VAL A 193 0.13 3.55 28.69
C VAL A 193 0.02 3.81 27.20
N MET A 194 -1.20 4.10 26.73
CA MET A 194 -1.46 4.43 25.33
C MET A 194 -0.64 5.64 24.86
N TYR A 195 -0.58 6.72 25.65
CA TYR A 195 0.19 7.91 25.31
C TYR A 195 1.71 7.66 25.30
N ASN A 196 2.22 6.81 26.20
CA ASN A 196 3.64 6.43 26.16
C ASN A 196 3.98 5.61 24.90
N GLN A 197 3.09 4.71 24.50
CA GLN A 197 3.24 3.95 23.24
C GLN A 197 3.12 4.86 22.02
N LEU A 198 2.19 5.82 22.04
CA LEU A 198 2.04 6.84 20.99
C LEU A 198 3.27 7.75 20.91
N ALA A 199 3.83 8.19 22.04
CA ALA A 199 5.05 8.99 22.06
C ALA A 199 6.24 8.20 21.48
N SER A 200 6.42 6.95 21.88
CA SER A 200 7.46 6.07 21.33
C SER A 200 7.34 5.91 19.80
N TRP A 201 6.11 5.77 19.31
CA TRP A 201 5.84 5.59 17.89
C TRP A 201 5.92 6.91 17.08
N MET A 202 5.24 7.96 17.52
CA MET A 202 5.09 9.22 16.78
C MET A 202 6.27 10.17 16.97
N VAL A 203 7.00 10.12 18.09
CA VAL A 203 8.21 10.94 18.29
C VAL A 203 9.42 10.18 17.77
N TYR A 204 9.58 8.90 18.13
CA TYR A 204 10.82 8.15 17.90
C TYR A 204 10.74 7.13 16.75
N GLY A 205 9.55 6.80 16.23
CA GLY A 205 9.39 5.77 15.18
C GLY A 205 9.64 4.34 15.69
N ILE A 206 9.62 4.14 17.01
CA ILE A 206 9.91 2.87 17.67
C ILE A 206 8.58 2.27 18.15
N LEU A 207 8.27 1.08 17.65
CA LEU A 207 7.10 0.33 18.10
C LEU A 207 7.48 -0.52 19.32
N GLU A 208 7.19 -0.01 20.51
CA GLU A 208 7.36 -0.74 21.78
C GLU A 208 6.10 -1.58 22.10
N ASP A 209 5.90 -2.67 21.36
CA ASP A 209 4.77 -3.58 21.59
C ASP A 209 5.22 -5.05 21.67
N ARG A 210 5.83 -5.42 22.80
CA ARG A 210 6.28 -6.80 23.04
C ARG A 210 5.12 -7.79 23.25
N GLN A 211 3.91 -7.30 23.53
CA GLN A 211 2.78 -8.13 23.95
C GLN A 211 1.62 -8.12 22.93
N GLY A 212 1.71 -7.32 21.86
CA GLY A 212 0.67 -7.21 20.83
C GLY A 212 -0.58 -6.51 21.34
N GLU A 213 -0.43 -5.53 22.24
CA GLU A 213 -1.52 -4.84 22.92
C GLU A 213 -1.87 -3.49 22.31
N PHE A 214 -0.99 -2.95 21.47
CA PHE A 214 -1.19 -1.69 20.78
C PHE A 214 -1.95 -1.90 19.47
N PHE A 215 -2.73 -0.89 19.05
CA PHE A 215 -3.51 -1.00 17.82
C PHE A 215 -2.66 -0.90 16.54
N ILE A 216 -1.37 -0.56 16.64
CA ILE A 216 -0.41 -0.68 15.53
C ILE A 216 0.47 -1.89 15.80
N SER A 217 0.56 -2.77 14.83
CA SER A 217 1.39 -3.98 14.93
C SER A 217 2.21 -4.18 13.67
N ARG A 218 3.37 -4.83 13.86
CA ARG A 218 4.27 -5.20 12.77
C ARG A 218 3.76 -6.48 12.12
N GLN A 219 3.70 -6.52 10.80
CA GLN A 219 3.44 -7.75 10.06
C GLN A 219 4.72 -8.60 10.11
N GLU A 220 4.84 -9.45 11.12
CA GLU A 220 5.78 -10.58 11.06
C GLU A 220 5.19 -11.59 10.07
N ASP A 221 6.03 -12.16 9.19
CA ASP A 221 5.66 -13.30 8.34
C ASP A 221 5.29 -14.51 9.23
N ARG A 222 4.07 -14.48 9.80
CA ARG A 222 3.42 -15.64 10.40
C ARG A 222 2.76 -16.45 9.30
N THR A 223 3.56 -16.89 8.35
CA THR A 223 3.22 -18.08 7.57
C THR A 223 4.23 -19.17 7.93
N VAL A 224 3.68 -20.32 8.35
CA VAL A 224 4.35 -21.60 8.58
C VAL A 224 4.88 -21.86 10.01
N GLU A 225 3.97 -21.92 10.99
CA GLU A 225 3.99 -23.07 11.92
C GLU A 225 3.36 -24.25 11.18
N ASN A 226 4.15 -24.93 10.33
CA ASN A 226 4.05 -26.35 9.98
C ASN A 226 4.92 -26.64 8.73
N SER A 227 6.14 -27.11 9.00
CA SER A 227 6.98 -28.02 8.19
C SER A 227 8.42 -27.56 7.92
N SER A 228 9.34 -28.37 8.44
CA SER A 228 10.72 -28.64 8.03
C SER A 228 11.88 -27.73 8.51
N PRO A 229 13.07 -28.33 8.79
CA PRO A 229 14.21 -27.64 9.36
C PRO A 229 15.09 -27.06 8.25
N HIS A 230 14.87 -25.79 7.89
CA HIS A 230 15.78 -25.01 7.05
C HIS A 230 16.03 -23.61 7.66
N ILE A 231 16.21 -23.56 8.98
CA ILE A 231 16.36 -22.31 9.74
C ILE A 231 17.77 -21.69 9.63
N GLU A 232 18.81 -22.42 9.22
CA GLU A 232 20.18 -21.88 9.25
C GLU A 232 20.59 -20.99 8.05
N ILE A 233 19.82 -20.98 6.96
CA ILE A 233 20.14 -20.15 5.77
C ILE A 233 19.41 -18.80 5.83
N SER A 234 18.22 -18.75 6.46
CA SER A 234 17.42 -17.53 6.57
C SER A 234 18.02 -16.52 7.56
N GLU A 235 18.65 -16.99 8.65
CA GLU A 235 19.34 -16.12 9.61
C GLU A 235 20.62 -15.48 9.02
N ARG A 236 21.24 -16.14 8.02
CA ARG A 236 22.44 -15.64 7.33
C ARG A 236 22.09 -14.62 6.24
N LEU A 237 20.92 -14.74 5.62
CA LEU A 237 20.40 -13.77 4.64
C LEU A 237 19.86 -12.49 5.32
N ALA A 238 19.31 -12.59 6.54
CA ALA A 238 18.89 -11.43 7.33
C ALA A 238 20.05 -10.49 7.72
N ARG A 239 21.31 -10.98 7.67
CA ARG A 239 22.51 -10.17 7.96
C ARG A 239 23.18 -9.57 6.73
N LEU A 240 22.64 -9.78 5.52
CA LEU A 240 23.30 -9.37 4.26
C LEU A 240 22.48 -8.45 3.34
N SER A 241 21.32 -7.93 3.75
CA SER A 241 20.61 -6.89 2.98
C SER A 241 19.77 -5.99 3.90
N THR A 242 20.42 -5.01 4.54
CA THR A 242 19.73 -3.94 5.28
C THR A 242 18.97 -2.97 4.36
N ALA A 243 19.25 -3.00 3.06
CA ALA A 243 18.58 -2.16 2.05
C ALA A 243 17.18 -2.67 1.69
N GLU A 244 16.99 -3.98 1.49
CA GLU A 244 15.68 -4.55 1.10
C GLU A 244 14.72 -4.67 2.29
N ALA A 245 15.23 -4.84 3.52
CA ALA A 245 14.40 -4.86 4.73
C ALA A 245 13.68 -3.52 5.00
N SER A 246 14.27 -2.39 4.60
CA SER A 246 13.66 -1.06 4.72
C SER A 246 12.51 -0.83 3.72
N LEU A 247 12.53 -1.55 2.61
CA LEU A 247 11.62 -1.42 1.46
C LEU A 247 10.26 -2.09 1.73
N THR A 248 10.27 -3.24 2.39
CA THR A 248 9.06 -3.93 2.88
C THR A 248 8.44 -3.24 4.10
N ASP A 249 9.23 -2.55 4.91
CA ASP A 249 8.78 -1.97 6.19
C ASP A 249 7.76 -0.81 6.03
N TRP A 250 7.85 0.02 4.98
CA TRP A 250 6.92 1.15 4.79
C TRP A 250 5.54 0.70 4.27
N HIS A 251 5.53 -0.05 3.17
CA HIS A 251 4.29 -0.44 2.47
C HIS A 251 3.59 -1.64 3.12
N MET A 252 4.34 -2.60 3.68
CA MET A 252 3.80 -3.85 4.24
C MET A 252 4.19 -4.11 5.71
N GLY A 253 5.11 -3.33 6.28
CA GLY A 253 5.65 -3.63 7.60
C GLY A 253 4.70 -3.39 8.77
N PHE A 254 3.73 -2.48 8.65
CA PHE A 254 2.83 -2.11 9.76
C PHE A 254 1.38 -1.96 9.31
N HIS A 255 0.48 -2.51 10.14
CA HIS A 255 -0.97 -2.45 9.96
C HIS A 255 -1.70 -2.10 11.26
N ILE A 256 -2.96 -1.67 11.13
CA ILE A 256 -3.85 -1.39 12.25
C ILE A 256 -4.57 -2.69 12.64
N SER A 257 -4.41 -3.10 13.90
CA SER A 257 -5.15 -4.23 14.49
C SER A 257 -6.52 -3.77 14.94
N LEU A 258 -7.55 -4.12 14.17
CA LEU A 258 -8.94 -3.73 14.47
C LEU A 258 -9.41 -4.24 15.84
N ASP A 259 -8.93 -5.41 16.27
CA ASP A 259 -9.28 -6.00 17.57
C ASP A 259 -8.78 -5.19 18.77
N MET A 260 -7.69 -4.42 18.59
CA MET A 260 -7.05 -3.62 19.63
C MET A 260 -7.34 -2.13 19.47
N LEU A 261 -8.09 -1.71 18.46
CA LEU A 261 -8.43 -0.31 18.24
C LEU A 261 -9.55 0.11 19.20
N PRO A 262 -9.37 1.19 19.98
CA PRO A 262 -10.44 1.70 20.81
C PRO A 262 -11.61 2.27 19.97
N GLU A 263 -12.86 1.87 20.23
CA GLU A 263 -14.06 2.24 19.47
C GLU A 263 -14.30 3.75 19.41
N TYR A 264 -13.85 4.49 20.43
CA TYR A 264 -13.99 5.95 20.49
C TYR A 264 -12.97 6.70 19.61
N ILE A 265 -11.91 6.02 19.13
CA ILE A 265 -10.92 6.55 18.19
C ILE A 265 -11.36 6.20 16.76
N PRO A 266 -11.64 7.17 15.89
CA PRO A 266 -12.05 6.89 14.52
C PRO A 266 -10.89 6.33 13.68
N MET A 267 -11.22 5.49 12.70
CA MET A 267 -10.24 4.86 11.81
C MET A 267 -9.32 5.89 11.11
N ARG A 268 -9.87 7.04 10.68
CA ARG A 268 -9.10 8.15 10.09
C ARG A 268 -7.91 8.55 10.96
N VAL A 269 -8.11 8.68 12.28
CA VAL A 269 -7.06 9.10 13.21
C VAL A 269 -6.05 7.99 13.43
N ALA A 270 -6.50 6.73 13.47
CA ALA A 270 -5.60 5.59 13.54
C ALA A 270 -4.69 5.51 12.29
N GLU A 271 -5.22 5.80 11.11
CA GLU A 271 -4.45 5.93 9.86
C GLU A 271 -3.45 7.09 9.91
N SER A 272 -3.86 8.24 10.44
CA SER A 272 -2.98 9.39 10.69
C SER A 272 -1.82 9.05 11.61
N ILE A 273 -2.07 8.35 12.72
CA ILE A 273 -1.05 7.92 13.68
C ILE A 273 -0.12 6.87 13.05
N LEU A 274 -0.67 5.91 12.29
CA LEU A 274 0.12 4.92 11.57
C LEU A 274 1.07 5.60 10.57
N PHE A 275 0.55 6.52 9.77
CA PHE A 275 1.35 7.27 8.80
C PHE A 275 2.42 8.11 9.51
N ALA A 276 2.07 8.86 10.56
CA ALA A 276 2.99 9.73 11.28
C ALA A 276 4.20 8.94 11.83
N GLY A 277 3.97 7.83 12.52
CA GLY A 277 5.09 7.06 13.05
C GLY A 277 5.87 6.29 11.98
N LYS A 278 5.23 5.85 10.87
CA LYS A 278 5.96 5.34 9.69
C LYS A 278 6.89 6.43 9.14
N ALA A 279 6.39 7.66 8.96
CA ALA A 279 7.13 8.80 8.43
C ALA A 279 8.33 9.15 9.31
N VAL A 280 8.09 9.25 10.62
CA VAL A 280 9.12 9.55 11.61
C VAL A 280 10.19 8.46 11.69
N ARG A 281 9.80 7.18 11.59
CA ARG A 281 10.75 6.06 11.53
C ARG A 281 11.67 6.14 10.31
N VAL A 282 11.12 6.48 9.15
CA VAL A 282 11.89 6.66 7.91
C VAL A 282 12.85 7.85 8.01
N LEU A 283 12.37 8.97 8.58
CA LEU A 283 13.17 10.18 8.76
C LEU A 283 14.32 9.98 9.76
N ARG A 284 14.10 9.20 10.84
CA ARG A 284 15.13 8.92 11.85
C ARG A 284 16.14 7.83 11.45
N ASN A 285 15.76 6.91 10.56
CA ASN A 285 16.64 5.83 10.09
C ASN A 285 16.87 5.91 8.57
N PRO A 286 17.64 6.90 8.07
CA PRO A 286 17.99 6.96 6.67
C PRO A 286 18.86 5.78 6.25
N SER A 287 18.67 5.29 5.03
CA SER A 287 19.52 4.22 4.47
C SER A 287 20.99 4.68 4.40
N PRO A 288 21.98 3.83 4.72
CA PRO A 288 23.39 4.22 4.76
C PRO A 288 23.92 4.68 3.38
N SER A 289 23.32 4.21 2.29
CA SER A 289 23.60 4.67 0.92
C SER A 289 23.29 6.15 0.69
N PHE A 290 22.28 6.70 1.38
CA PHE A 290 21.89 8.10 1.24
C PHE A 290 22.86 9.04 1.96
N LEU A 291 23.28 8.69 3.18
CA LEU A 291 24.25 9.46 3.97
C LEU A 291 25.63 9.55 3.27
N SER A 292 26.01 8.54 2.49
CA SER A 292 27.28 8.52 1.77
C SER A 292 27.33 9.42 0.52
N ARG A 293 26.20 9.99 0.08
CA ARG A 293 26.13 10.77 -1.17
C ARG A 293 26.46 12.26 -0.99
N ASP A 294 26.49 12.74 0.26
CA ASP A 294 26.73 14.16 0.57
C ASP A 294 28.23 14.52 0.71
N ASP A 295 29.14 13.53 0.73
CA ASP A 295 30.60 13.78 0.68
C ASP A 295 31.15 13.76 -0.75
N VAL A 296 30.82 14.79 -1.55
CA VAL A 296 31.59 15.09 -2.78
C VAL A 296 32.72 16.06 -2.42
N ALA A 297 33.80 15.52 -1.84
CA ALA A 297 35.10 16.19 -1.86
C ALA A 297 35.81 15.90 -3.21
N PRO A 298 36.49 16.88 -3.82
CA PRO A 298 37.04 16.74 -5.17
C PRO A 298 38.18 15.71 -5.23
N GLN A 299 38.11 14.85 -6.24
CA GLN A 299 39.06 13.77 -6.49
C GLN A 299 40.48 14.30 -6.74
N VAL A 300 41.46 13.72 -6.04
CA VAL A 300 42.86 13.71 -6.44
C VAL A 300 43.30 12.25 -6.55
N PRO A 301 43.95 11.81 -7.64
CA PRO A 301 44.18 10.40 -7.91
C PRO A 301 45.33 9.84 -7.05
N LYS A 302 45.05 8.79 -6.27
CA LYS A 302 46.08 8.04 -5.53
C LYS A 302 46.67 6.93 -6.40
N SER A 303 47.98 6.98 -6.55
CA SER A 303 48.83 5.96 -7.16
C SER A 303 49.39 4.99 -6.10
N PHE A 304 49.34 3.71 -6.45
CA PHE A 304 50.08 2.51 -5.98
C PHE A 304 49.91 1.89 -4.56
N PRO A 305 49.97 0.53 -4.45
CA PRO A 305 49.69 -0.24 -3.24
C PRO A 305 50.96 -0.79 -2.54
N LYS A 306 50.95 -1.00 -1.21
CA LYS A 306 51.89 -1.90 -0.48
C LYS A 306 51.32 -2.41 0.88
N ILE A 307 50.89 -3.67 0.90
CA ILE A 307 51.33 -4.85 1.69
C ILE A 307 51.87 -4.69 3.16
N HIS A 308 51.22 -5.46 4.07
CA HIS A 308 51.65 -6.16 5.31
C HIS A 308 51.61 -5.51 6.72
N GLY A 309 50.98 -6.24 7.68
CA GLY A 309 51.59 -6.50 9.01
C GLY A 309 50.72 -6.43 10.29
N PHE A 310 50.14 -7.58 10.68
CA PHE A 310 50.05 -8.16 12.05
C PHE A 310 49.40 -7.45 13.28
N ALA A 311 48.37 -8.13 13.80
CA ALA A 311 48.00 -8.44 15.20
C ALA A 311 47.67 -7.35 16.26
N GLY A 312 46.46 -7.48 16.84
CA GLY A 312 46.10 -6.97 18.16
C GLY A 312 44.64 -7.31 18.53
N ARG A 313 44.44 -8.35 19.35
CA ARG A 313 43.16 -8.72 19.97
C ARG A 313 42.61 -7.55 20.81
N PHE A 314 41.36 -7.14 20.61
CA PHE A 314 40.55 -6.51 21.67
C PHE A 314 39.05 -6.85 21.52
N ASN A 315 38.41 -6.95 22.67
CA ASN A 315 37.11 -7.55 22.96
C ASN A 315 35.92 -6.80 22.33
N PHE A 316 34.94 -7.54 21.80
CA PHE A 316 33.61 -7.01 21.49
C PHE A 316 32.76 -6.99 22.76
N GLN A 317 32.81 -5.87 23.48
CA GLN A 317 31.77 -5.49 24.43
C GLN A 317 30.72 -4.70 23.66
N ARG A 318 29.48 -5.18 23.73
CA ARG A 318 28.31 -4.64 23.04
C ARG A 318 27.86 -3.39 23.77
N GLU A 319 28.38 -2.23 23.38
CA GLU A 319 27.92 -0.94 23.89
C GLU A 319 27.09 -0.19 22.85
N SER A 320 26.00 0.37 23.36
CA SER A 320 25.04 1.26 22.73
C SER A 320 25.72 2.46 22.08
N ILE A 321 25.60 2.58 20.76
CA ILE A 321 25.98 3.80 20.06
C ILE A 321 24.85 4.81 20.29
N ILE A 322 24.97 5.57 21.37
CA ILE A 322 24.40 6.91 21.48
C ILE A 322 25.38 7.80 20.71
N ASN A 323 25.05 8.10 19.44
CA ASN A 323 25.82 9.07 18.66
C ASN A 323 25.35 10.48 19.05
N THR A 324 26.01 11.06 20.04
CA THR A 324 26.01 12.51 20.29
C THR A 324 27.18 13.14 19.54
N GLY A 325 26.87 13.89 18.48
CA GLY A 325 27.66 15.02 17.99
C GLY A 325 28.74 14.77 16.93
N MET A 326 28.38 14.91 15.64
CA MET A 326 29.04 15.81 14.67
C MET A 326 28.38 15.69 13.28
N GLY A 327 27.65 16.73 12.88
CA GLY A 327 27.59 17.18 11.47
C GLY A 327 26.76 16.39 10.45
N GLY A 328 25.74 15.63 10.85
CA GLY A 328 24.68 15.20 9.91
C GLY A 328 23.44 16.03 10.14
N GLU A 329 22.89 16.70 9.13
CA GLU A 329 21.61 17.40 9.26
C GLU A 329 20.50 16.40 9.64
N ASP A 330 20.04 16.47 10.89
CA ASP A 330 18.91 15.66 11.36
C ASP A 330 17.68 15.93 10.48
N LEU A 331 17.22 14.91 9.75
CA LEU A 331 16.06 14.98 8.83
C LEU A 331 14.75 15.36 9.54
N LEU A 332 14.71 15.19 10.86
CA LEU A 332 13.73 15.76 11.76
C LEU A 332 14.47 16.61 12.81
N PRO A 333 14.38 17.95 12.74
CA PRO A 333 14.98 18.81 13.74
C PRO A 333 14.47 18.46 15.15
N GLN A 334 15.36 18.47 16.14
CA GLN A 334 15.01 18.19 17.54
C GLN A 334 13.89 19.11 18.05
N SER A 335 13.84 20.36 17.59
CA SER A 335 12.76 21.29 17.94
C SER A 335 11.36 20.86 17.50
N GLU A 336 11.24 20.13 16.39
CA GLU A 336 9.94 19.61 15.92
C GLU A 336 9.58 18.33 16.68
N ALA A 337 10.56 17.49 17.01
CA ALA A 337 10.37 16.36 17.90
C ALA A 337 9.89 16.81 19.30
N ASP A 338 10.49 17.87 19.84
CA ASP A 338 10.10 18.47 21.13
C ASP A 338 8.67 19.04 21.09
N LYS A 339 8.26 19.66 19.97
CA LYS A 339 6.88 20.11 19.78
C LYS A 339 5.89 18.94 19.78
N ILE A 340 6.21 17.86 19.06
CA ILE A 340 5.38 16.64 19.03
C ILE A 340 5.27 16.05 20.44
N GLU A 341 6.38 15.98 21.17
CA GLU A 341 6.42 15.47 22.54
C GLU A 341 5.58 16.34 23.48
N ASN A 342 5.70 17.68 23.42
CA ASN A 342 4.91 18.61 24.22
C ASN A 342 3.40 18.45 23.96
N MET A 343 2.96 18.34 22.70
CA MET A 343 1.54 18.11 22.38
C MET A 343 1.01 16.80 22.99
N LEU A 344 1.83 15.75 23.04
CA LEU A 344 1.45 14.48 23.67
C LEU A 344 1.48 14.54 25.20
N ILE A 345 2.41 15.30 25.78
CA ILE A 345 2.47 15.56 27.24
C ILE A 345 1.23 16.33 27.69
N ASP A 346 0.83 17.39 26.98
CA ASP A 346 -0.37 18.18 27.30
C ASP A 346 -1.63 17.29 27.34
N LEU A 347 -1.75 16.35 26.39
CA LEU A 347 -2.85 15.38 26.37
C LEU A 347 -2.75 14.34 27.49
N LYS A 348 -1.54 13.93 27.84
CA LYS A 348 -1.26 12.96 28.91
C LYS A 348 -1.57 13.53 30.30
N GLU A 349 -1.36 14.83 30.52
CA GLU A 349 -1.65 15.51 31.79
C GLU A 349 -3.16 15.72 32.02
N SER A 350 -3.95 15.76 30.94
CA SER A 350 -5.41 15.90 31.04
C SER A 350 -6.05 14.73 31.79
N SER A 351 -6.98 15.02 32.70
CA SER A 351 -7.70 14.01 33.50
C SER A 351 -8.81 13.31 32.70
N GLU A 352 -9.33 13.96 31.66
CA GLU A 352 -10.41 13.47 30.82
C GLU A 352 -9.97 13.38 29.36
N PHE A 353 -10.43 12.32 28.68
CA PHE A 353 -10.14 12.11 27.27
C PHE A 353 -10.98 13.05 26.38
N HIS A 354 -10.35 14.09 25.86
CA HIS A 354 -10.97 15.01 24.92
C HIS A 354 -10.74 14.55 23.48
N LYS A 355 -11.78 13.97 22.87
CA LYS A 355 -11.71 13.44 21.49
C LYS A 355 -11.18 14.46 20.48
N ARG A 356 -11.66 15.71 20.50
CA ARG A 356 -11.24 16.75 19.54
C ARG A 356 -9.78 17.15 19.68
N SER A 357 -9.30 17.29 20.92
CA SER A 357 -7.91 17.67 21.18
C SER A 357 -6.95 16.56 20.75
N PHE A 358 -7.34 15.29 20.97
CA PHE A 358 -6.60 14.13 20.48
C PHE A 358 -6.56 14.08 18.95
N GLU A 359 -7.70 14.28 18.28
CA GLU A 359 -7.79 14.36 16.81
C GLU A 359 -6.91 15.47 16.25
N TYR A 360 -6.97 16.66 16.85
CA TYR A 360 -6.15 17.80 16.43
C TYR A 360 -4.65 17.54 16.59
N ALA A 361 -4.22 16.95 17.71
CA ALA A 361 -2.83 16.60 17.91
C ALA A 361 -2.36 15.55 16.89
N ALA A 362 -3.15 14.50 16.64
CA ALA A 362 -2.81 13.48 15.66
C ALA A 362 -2.69 14.05 14.23
N ASP A 363 -3.65 14.85 13.79
CA ASP A 363 -3.64 15.52 12.48
C ASP A 363 -2.45 16.50 12.37
N SER A 364 -2.13 17.23 13.44
CA SER A 364 -1.00 18.16 13.47
C SER A 364 0.35 17.45 13.39
N ILE A 365 0.52 16.34 14.13
CA ILE A 365 1.77 15.54 14.07
C ILE A 365 1.93 14.89 12.70
N GLN A 366 0.84 14.40 12.10
CA GLN A 366 0.85 13.91 10.72
C GLN A 366 1.31 15.00 9.75
N ALA A 367 0.77 16.22 9.84
CA ALA A 367 1.14 17.33 8.95
C ALA A 367 2.63 17.70 9.05
N ILE A 368 3.18 17.75 10.27
CA ILE A 368 4.62 17.99 10.50
C ILE A 368 5.45 16.88 9.85
N ALA A 369 5.13 15.62 10.13
CA ALA A 369 5.86 14.48 9.58
C ALA A 369 5.78 14.43 8.04
N ALA A 370 4.62 14.74 7.47
CA ALA A 370 4.39 14.72 6.03
C ALA A 370 5.13 15.87 5.32
N SER A 371 5.21 17.06 5.93
CA SER A 371 5.99 18.18 5.40
C SER A 371 7.49 17.87 5.34
N HIS A 372 8.04 17.26 6.39
CA HIS A 372 9.45 16.82 6.38
C HIS A 372 9.72 15.71 5.38
N LEU A 373 8.78 14.77 5.21
CA LEU A 373 8.88 13.74 4.18
C LEU A 373 8.85 14.36 2.78
N TRP A 374 8.00 15.37 2.54
CA TRP A 374 7.99 16.13 1.30
C TRP A 374 9.34 16.80 1.04
N GLN A 375 9.94 17.45 2.04
CA GLN A 375 11.28 18.07 1.90
C GLN A 375 12.36 17.03 1.56
N LEU A 376 12.33 15.86 2.21
CA LEU A 376 13.25 14.76 1.92
C LEU A 376 13.09 14.26 0.48
N VAL A 377 11.86 14.01 0.03
CA VAL A 377 11.58 13.39 -1.27
C VAL A 377 11.73 14.39 -2.42
N VAL A 378 11.18 15.59 -2.30
CA VAL A 378 11.14 16.58 -3.39
C VAL A 378 12.47 17.33 -3.50
N VAL A 379 12.98 17.85 -2.37
CA VAL A 379 14.17 18.72 -2.38
C VAL A 379 15.45 17.88 -2.34
N ARG A 380 15.60 16.99 -1.36
CA ARG A 380 16.87 16.24 -1.20
C ARG A 380 17.03 15.10 -2.21
N ALA A 381 15.95 14.38 -2.52
CA ALA A 381 16.00 13.26 -3.47
C ALA A 381 15.70 13.65 -4.94
N ASP A 382 15.42 14.92 -5.24
CA ASP A 382 15.11 15.44 -6.57
C ASP A 382 13.98 14.64 -7.30
N LEU A 383 12.84 14.46 -6.63
CA LEU A 383 11.69 13.76 -7.20
C LEU A 383 11.29 14.31 -8.58
N ASN A 384 11.37 15.63 -8.78
CA ASN A 384 11.02 16.27 -10.05
C ASN A 384 11.93 15.80 -11.20
N GLY A 385 13.25 15.67 -10.95
CA GLY A 385 14.17 15.08 -11.91
C GLY A 385 13.83 13.62 -12.24
N HIS A 386 13.48 12.83 -11.22
CA HIS A 386 13.05 11.44 -11.38
C HIS A 386 11.73 11.30 -12.16
N LEU A 387 10.74 12.13 -11.88
CA LEU A 387 9.48 12.18 -12.64
C LEU A 387 9.70 12.60 -14.09
N ARG A 388 10.61 13.55 -14.33
CA ARG A 388 11.01 13.95 -15.68
C ARG A 388 11.67 12.80 -16.43
N ALA A 389 12.55 12.04 -15.77
CA ALA A 389 13.12 10.83 -16.37
C ALA A 389 12.03 9.80 -16.73
N LEU A 390 11.03 9.59 -15.88
CA LEU A 390 9.90 8.71 -16.21
C LEU A 390 9.10 9.24 -17.41
N LYS A 391 8.88 10.55 -17.52
CA LYS A 391 8.28 11.16 -18.71
C LYS A 391 9.13 10.94 -19.96
N ASP A 392 10.43 11.18 -19.87
CA ASP A 392 11.37 11.11 -20.99
C ASP A 392 11.47 9.69 -21.56
N TYR A 393 11.60 8.69 -20.68
CA TYR A 393 11.82 7.30 -21.07
C TYR A 393 10.53 6.47 -21.15
N PHE A 394 9.65 6.49 -20.13
CA PHE A 394 8.43 5.67 -20.14
C PHE A 394 7.30 6.29 -20.98
N LEU A 395 7.22 7.62 -21.07
CA LEU A 395 6.21 8.30 -21.89
C LEU A 395 6.72 8.74 -23.27
N LEU A 396 7.95 8.34 -23.64
CA LEU A 396 8.60 8.60 -24.92
C LEU A 396 8.74 10.09 -25.28
N ALA A 397 8.97 10.97 -24.31
CA ALA A 397 9.22 12.39 -24.63
C ALA A 397 10.55 12.58 -25.39
N LYS A 398 11.56 11.75 -25.10
CA LYS A 398 12.79 11.64 -25.91
C LYS A 398 12.55 10.78 -27.15
N GLY A 399 11.77 11.31 -28.09
CA GLY A 399 11.34 10.57 -29.28
C GLY A 399 12.46 10.20 -30.24
N ASP A 400 13.56 10.97 -30.26
CA ASP A 400 14.78 10.74 -31.03
C ASP A 400 15.56 9.52 -30.54
N PHE A 401 15.72 9.37 -29.23
CA PHE A 401 16.34 8.20 -28.61
C PHE A 401 15.62 6.91 -29.01
N PHE A 402 14.29 6.86 -28.84
CA PHE A 402 13.52 5.68 -29.21
C PHE A 402 13.46 5.45 -30.71
N GLN A 403 13.53 6.50 -31.52
CA GLN A 403 13.65 6.36 -32.96
C GLN A 403 14.96 5.67 -33.34
N CYS A 404 16.10 6.13 -32.83
CA CYS A 404 17.39 5.48 -33.05
C CYS A 404 17.39 4.04 -32.53
N PHE A 405 16.86 3.80 -31.32
CA PHE A 405 16.75 2.45 -30.76
C PHE A 405 15.94 1.51 -31.66
N LEU A 406 14.76 1.93 -32.12
CA LEU A 406 13.91 1.14 -33.00
C LEU A 406 14.55 0.90 -34.38
N GLU A 407 15.39 1.80 -34.86
CA GLU A 407 16.15 1.64 -36.11
C GLU A 407 17.27 0.59 -35.99
N GLU A 408 18.08 0.69 -34.93
CA GLU A 408 19.21 -0.22 -34.68
C GLU A 408 18.74 -1.63 -34.31
N SER A 409 17.67 -1.75 -33.50
CA SER A 409 17.13 -3.05 -33.08
C SER A 409 16.30 -3.76 -34.16
N ARG A 410 15.91 -3.06 -35.24
CA ARG A 410 15.07 -3.61 -36.32
C ARG A 410 15.62 -4.89 -36.94
N GLN A 411 16.93 -4.92 -37.21
CA GLN A 411 17.57 -6.06 -37.85
C GLN A 411 17.62 -7.29 -36.94
N LEU A 412 17.87 -7.07 -35.64
CA LEU A 412 17.94 -8.12 -34.63
C LEU A 412 16.56 -8.73 -34.35
N MET A 413 15.51 -7.90 -34.38
CA MET A 413 14.14 -8.28 -34.05
C MET A 413 13.29 -8.69 -35.26
N ARG A 414 13.91 -8.97 -36.42
CA ARG A 414 13.21 -9.52 -37.60
C ARG A 414 12.79 -10.97 -37.39
N LEU A 415 13.53 -11.69 -36.54
CA LEU A 415 13.18 -13.02 -36.05
C LEU A 415 12.78 -12.93 -34.57
N PRO A 416 11.92 -13.82 -34.07
CA PRO A 416 11.58 -13.84 -32.65
C PRO A 416 12.86 -14.02 -31.82
N PRO A 417 13.13 -13.14 -30.85
CA PRO A 417 14.39 -13.15 -30.11
C PRO A 417 14.46 -14.38 -29.19
N ARG A 418 15.67 -14.94 -29.02
CA ARG A 418 15.90 -16.10 -28.14
C ARG A 418 15.82 -15.65 -26.69
N GLN A 419 14.94 -16.28 -25.90
CA GLN A 419 14.65 -15.86 -24.51
C GLN A 419 15.88 -15.75 -23.61
N SER A 420 16.95 -16.52 -23.85
CA SER A 420 18.17 -16.50 -23.03
C SER A 420 19.19 -15.40 -23.40
N THR A 421 19.18 -14.87 -24.62
CA THR A 421 20.15 -13.86 -25.09
C THR A 421 19.52 -12.53 -25.47
N ALA A 422 18.19 -12.49 -25.66
CA ALA A 422 17.45 -11.33 -26.13
C ALA A 422 17.74 -10.04 -25.35
N GLU A 423 17.85 -10.13 -24.02
CA GLU A 423 18.12 -8.97 -23.17
C GLU A 423 19.52 -8.40 -23.45
N ALA A 424 20.56 -9.25 -23.42
CA ALA A 424 21.93 -8.83 -23.69
C ALA A 424 22.10 -8.28 -25.12
N ASP A 425 21.48 -8.93 -26.10
CA ASP A 425 21.57 -8.55 -27.52
C ASP A 425 20.90 -7.18 -27.77
N LEU A 426 19.81 -6.86 -27.07
CA LEU A 426 19.09 -5.58 -27.21
C LEU A 426 19.66 -4.46 -26.35
N MET A 427 20.38 -4.77 -25.28
CA MET A 427 21.08 -3.77 -24.48
C MET A 427 22.15 -3.03 -25.31
N VAL A 428 22.78 -3.69 -26.28
CA VAL A 428 23.78 -3.06 -27.17
C VAL A 428 23.16 -1.94 -28.04
N PRO A 429 22.11 -2.19 -28.85
CA PRO A 429 21.37 -1.13 -29.54
C PRO A 429 20.84 -0.04 -28.62
N PHE A 430 20.41 -0.41 -27.40
CA PHE A 430 19.90 0.55 -26.41
C PHE A 430 20.98 1.53 -25.93
N GLN A 431 22.19 1.04 -25.65
CA GLN A 431 23.35 1.87 -25.30
C GLN A 431 23.89 2.65 -26.50
N LEU A 432 23.86 2.08 -27.70
CA LEU A 432 24.26 2.79 -28.91
C LEU A 432 23.31 3.95 -29.21
N ALA A 433 22.00 3.75 -29.03
CA ALA A 433 21.02 4.82 -29.16
C ALA A 433 21.29 5.92 -28.13
N SER A 434 21.62 5.58 -26.88
CA SER A 434 21.95 6.59 -25.88
C SER A 434 23.19 7.39 -26.26
N LEU A 435 24.25 6.74 -26.76
CA LEU A 435 25.47 7.44 -27.19
C LEU A 435 25.23 8.37 -28.38
N LYS A 436 24.24 8.07 -29.24
CA LYS A 436 23.93 8.87 -30.43
C LYS A 436 23.04 10.07 -30.14
N THR A 437 22.13 9.96 -29.16
CA THR A 437 21.06 10.96 -28.96
C THR A 437 21.07 11.62 -27.58
N ILE A 438 21.62 10.96 -26.56
CA ILE A 438 21.62 11.48 -25.19
C ILE A 438 22.99 12.12 -24.94
N GLY A 439 22.99 13.42 -24.59
CA GLY A 439 24.20 14.11 -24.15
C GLY A 439 24.72 13.60 -22.81
N GLU A 440 25.99 13.85 -22.49
CA GLU A 440 26.65 13.46 -21.23
C GLU A 440 25.96 14.01 -19.95
N GLU A 441 24.97 14.89 -20.08
CA GLU A 441 24.30 15.60 -18.98
C GLU A 441 23.15 14.84 -18.30
N ASP A 442 22.67 13.71 -18.83
CA ASP A 442 21.54 12.99 -18.21
C ASP A 442 21.98 12.00 -17.13
N LYS A 443 22.03 12.50 -15.89
CA LYS A 443 22.30 11.70 -14.67
C LYS A 443 21.35 10.52 -14.46
N TYR A 444 20.16 10.52 -15.07
CA TYR A 444 19.11 9.53 -14.79
C TYR A 444 19.09 8.34 -15.76
N PHE A 445 19.81 8.41 -16.88
CA PHE A 445 19.83 7.31 -17.85
C PHE A 445 20.38 6.01 -17.27
N SER A 446 21.39 6.09 -16.39
CA SER A 446 21.97 4.94 -15.68
C SER A 446 20.96 4.11 -14.87
N LYS A 447 19.83 4.73 -14.51
CA LYS A 447 18.75 4.09 -13.75
C LYS A 447 17.72 3.37 -14.63
N VAL A 448 17.78 3.54 -15.94
CA VAL A 448 16.86 2.91 -16.89
C VAL A 448 17.53 1.68 -17.48
N SER A 449 16.90 0.52 -17.33
CA SER A 449 17.37 -0.74 -17.91
C SER A 449 16.30 -1.37 -18.79
N LEU A 450 16.72 -1.96 -19.90
CA LEU A 450 15.83 -2.76 -20.76
C LEU A 450 15.70 -4.16 -20.15
N ARG A 451 14.48 -4.67 -20.07
CA ARG A 451 14.15 -6.03 -19.64
C ARG A 451 13.32 -6.71 -20.73
N MET A 452 13.45 -8.02 -20.85
CA MET A 452 12.58 -8.86 -21.66
C MET A 452 11.92 -9.90 -20.74
N PRO A 453 10.76 -9.59 -20.13
CA PRO A 453 10.05 -10.56 -19.30
C PRO A 453 9.67 -11.77 -20.16
N SER A 454 10.02 -12.97 -19.69
CA SER A 454 9.69 -14.21 -20.39
C SER A 454 8.16 -14.37 -20.49
N PHE A 455 7.64 -14.44 -21.71
CA PHE A 455 6.23 -14.77 -21.92
C PHE A 455 5.96 -16.24 -21.54
N GLY A 456 5.22 -16.45 -20.45
CA GLY A 456 4.38 -17.63 -20.24
C GLY A 456 5.06 -18.96 -19.93
N ILE A 457 5.33 -19.21 -18.64
CA ILE A 457 4.80 -20.41 -18.00
C ILE A 457 3.53 -19.96 -17.28
N THR A 458 2.38 -20.03 -17.97
CA THR A 458 1.07 -19.95 -17.31
C THR A 458 0.70 -21.34 -16.81
N VAL A 459 1.30 -21.78 -15.70
CA VAL A 459 0.71 -22.85 -14.89
C VAL A 459 -0.52 -22.25 -14.22
N LYS A 460 -1.68 -22.39 -14.87
CA LYS A 460 -2.96 -22.35 -14.17
C LYS A 460 -3.00 -23.63 -13.34
N SER A 461 -2.79 -23.50 -12.03
CA SER A 461 -3.16 -24.55 -11.09
C SER A 461 -4.69 -24.68 -11.09
N SER A 462 -5.20 -25.74 -11.71
CA SER A 462 -6.52 -26.27 -11.38
C SER A 462 -6.38 -27.79 -11.32
N GLN A 463 -6.37 -28.29 -10.08
CA GLN A 463 -6.58 -29.70 -9.76
C GLN A 463 -8.01 -30.14 -10.17
N LEU A 464 -8.15 -31.45 -10.37
CA LEU A 464 -9.38 -32.28 -10.52
C LEU A 464 -10.01 -32.19 -11.93
N ASP A 465 -10.27 -33.24 -12.70
CA ASP A 465 -10.37 -34.69 -12.45
C ASP A 465 -10.10 -35.48 -13.74
N LEU A 466 -9.57 -36.69 -13.58
CA LEU A 466 -9.49 -37.74 -14.61
C LEU A 466 -10.85 -38.45 -14.71
N PRO A 467 -11.27 -38.92 -15.90
CA PRO A 467 -11.19 -40.37 -16.09
C PRO A 467 -10.79 -40.83 -17.51
N LYS A 468 -10.19 -42.03 -17.52
CA LYS A 468 -9.76 -42.84 -18.68
C LYS A 468 -10.95 -43.37 -19.49
N ALA A 469 -10.80 -43.48 -20.82
CA ALA A 469 -11.24 -44.64 -21.62
C ALA A 469 -10.60 -44.70 -23.03
N THR A 470 -9.85 -45.79 -23.26
CA THR A 470 -9.76 -46.66 -24.46
C THR A 470 -9.37 -46.12 -25.86
N SER A 471 -8.13 -46.46 -26.24
CA SER A 471 -7.67 -47.03 -27.52
C SER A 471 -8.61 -47.04 -28.75
N ALA A 472 -8.17 -46.39 -29.83
CA ALA A 472 -8.12 -46.99 -31.18
C ALA A 472 -7.20 -46.16 -32.08
N ALA A 473 -6.22 -46.83 -32.69
CA ALA A 473 -5.37 -46.29 -33.74
C ALA A 473 -6.15 -46.17 -35.04
N VAL A 474 -6.11 -45.01 -35.70
CA VAL A 474 -6.33 -44.85 -37.14
C VAL A 474 -5.43 -43.72 -37.65
N ASP A 475 -4.46 -44.10 -38.48
CA ASP A 475 -3.72 -43.21 -39.38
C ASP A 475 -4.70 -42.45 -40.30
N GLY A 476 -4.52 -41.13 -40.42
CA GLY A 476 -5.34 -40.33 -41.31
C GLY A 476 -5.00 -38.84 -41.29
N ILE A 477 -4.08 -38.47 -42.17
CA ILE A 477 -3.81 -37.14 -42.73
C ILE A 477 -4.88 -36.08 -42.37
N SER A 478 -4.48 -35.07 -41.59
CA SER A 478 -5.17 -33.78 -41.51
C SER A 478 -4.18 -32.72 -41.02
N GLY A 479 -3.79 -31.83 -41.92
CA GLY A 479 -3.07 -30.61 -41.60
C GLY A 479 -3.91 -29.78 -40.63
N ALA A 480 -3.53 -29.80 -39.36
CA ALA A 480 -4.03 -28.87 -38.36
C ALA A 480 -3.23 -27.57 -38.50
N SER A 481 -3.91 -26.59 -39.05
CA SER A 481 -3.61 -25.17 -39.03
C SER A 481 -2.78 -24.76 -37.80
N LEU A 482 -1.49 -24.54 -37.98
CA LEU A 482 -0.63 -23.76 -37.08
C LEU A 482 -1.04 -22.28 -37.21
N SER A 483 -2.25 -21.96 -36.75
CA SER A 483 -2.69 -20.60 -36.51
C SER A 483 -2.52 -20.25 -35.03
N GLU A 484 -1.35 -20.58 -34.47
CA GLU A 484 -0.80 -19.81 -33.35
C GLU A 484 -0.09 -18.61 -33.97
N MET A 485 -0.82 -17.50 -34.00
CA MET A 485 -0.36 -16.19 -34.41
C MET A 485 0.94 -15.88 -33.63
N SER A 486 2.08 -16.03 -34.30
CA SER A 486 3.42 -15.88 -33.72
C SER A 486 3.51 -14.57 -32.94
N VAL A 487 3.73 -14.67 -31.63
CA VAL A 487 3.93 -13.51 -30.75
C VAL A 487 5.05 -12.67 -31.32
N ASP A 488 4.76 -11.40 -31.60
CA ASP A 488 5.72 -10.46 -32.12
C ASP A 488 6.77 -10.18 -31.02
N GLY A 489 8.06 -10.41 -31.31
CA GLY A 489 9.13 -10.32 -30.30
C GLY A 489 9.20 -8.96 -29.59
N TRP A 490 8.64 -7.92 -30.22
CA TRP A 490 8.56 -6.57 -29.72
C TRP A 490 7.56 -6.37 -28.58
N ASP A 491 6.53 -7.21 -28.46
CA ASP A 491 5.55 -7.12 -27.38
C ASP A 491 6.19 -7.46 -26.00
N GLY A 492 7.38 -8.07 -26.00
CA GLY A 492 8.12 -8.45 -24.79
C GLY A 492 9.04 -7.37 -24.24
N ILE A 493 9.21 -6.25 -24.93
CA ILE A 493 10.11 -5.20 -24.46
C ILE A 493 9.51 -4.51 -23.22
N ALA A 494 10.28 -4.45 -22.15
CA ALA A 494 9.95 -3.73 -20.94
C ALA A 494 11.10 -2.81 -20.52
N LEU A 495 10.75 -1.70 -19.87
CA LEU A 495 11.72 -0.87 -19.16
C LEU A 495 11.59 -1.10 -17.65
N ALA A 496 12.72 -1.24 -16.99
CA ALA A 496 12.83 -1.24 -15.53
C ALA A 496 13.55 0.03 -15.08
N TYR A 497 13.00 0.67 -14.05
CA TYR A 497 13.56 1.86 -13.45
C TYR A 497 14.11 1.51 -12.07
N SER A 498 15.43 1.66 -11.87
CA SER A 498 16.05 1.49 -10.55
C SER A 498 15.76 2.73 -9.71
N VAL A 499 14.84 2.59 -8.77
CA VAL A 499 14.56 3.58 -7.74
C VAL A 499 15.58 3.37 -6.62
N ASP A 500 16.05 4.46 -5.99
CA ASP A 500 16.87 4.37 -4.78
C ASP A 500 16.06 4.93 -3.60
N TRP A 501 16.41 4.54 -2.37
CA TRP A 501 15.84 5.18 -1.18
C TRP A 501 16.20 6.68 -1.19
N PRO A 502 15.26 7.61 -0.88
CA PRO A 502 13.92 7.45 -0.29
C PRO A 502 12.76 7.39 -1.29
N LEU A 503 13.03 7.39 -2.60
CA LEU A 503 11.99 7.53 -3.63
C LEU A 503 11.07 6.31 -3.74
N HIS A 504 11.46 5.16 -3.19
CA HIS A 504 10.63 3.96 -3.07
C HIS A 504 9.35 4.17 -2.23
N LEU A 505 9.33 5.18 -1.35
CA LEU A 505 8.14 5.56 -0.59
C LEU A 505 7.03 6.05 -1.53
N PHE A 506 7.44 6.69 -2.63
CA PHE A 506 6.55 7.28 -3.64
C PHE A 506 6.35 6.35 -4.86
N PHE A 507 7.44 5.78 -5.40
CA PHE A 507 7.37 4.84 -6.52
C PHE A 507 7.19 3.40 -6.03
N THR A 508 5.94 2.98 -5.92
CA THR A 508 5.60 1.57 -5.67
C THR A 508 5.77 0.72 -6.93
N GLN A 509 5.89 -0.60 -6.76
CA GLN A 509 5.90 -1.54 -7.88
C GLN A 509 4.62 -1.45 -8.71
N GLU A 510 3.48 -1.19 -8.07
CA GLU A 510 2.21 -0.96 -8.76
C GLU A 510 2.25 0.28 -9.66
N VAL A 511 2.81 1.39 -9.16
CA VAL A 511 3.00 2.63 -9.91
C VAL A 511 3.89 2.41 -11.12
N LEU A 512 5.04 1.74 -10.96
CA LEU A 512 5.96 1.44 -12.06
C LEU A 512 5.31 0.51 -13.10
N SER A 513 4.51 -0.47 -12.65
CA SER A 513 3.77 -1.36 -13.57
C SER A 513 2.75 -0.60 -14.45
N LYS A 514 2.12 0.44 -13.90
CA LYS A 514 1.21 1.32 -14.64
C LYS A 514 1.94 2.12 -15.71
N TYR A 515 3.09 2.71 -15.37
CA TYR A 515 3.96 3.37 -16.35
C TYR A 515 4.46 2.41 -17.44
N LEU A 516 4.85 1.19 -17.07
CA LEU A 516 5.31 0.17 -18.01
C LEU A 516 4.21 -0.19 -19.02
N LYS A 517 2.97 -0.35 -18.57
CA LYS A 517 1.82 -0.63 -19.46
C LYS A 517 1.59 0.49 -20.47
N VAL A 518 1.72 1.75 -20.05
CA VAL A 518 1.63 2.91 -20.96
C VAL A 518 2.80 2.91 -21.93
N PHE A 519 4.02 2.68 -21.45
CA PHE A 519 5.23 2.61 -22.27
C PHE A 519 5.12 1.58 -23.39
N GLN A 520 4.73 0.34 -23.08
CA GLN A 520 4.61 -0.73 -24.09
C GLN A 520 3.64 -0.37 -25.21
N TYR A 521 2.52 0.25 -24.85
CA TYR A 521 1.54 0.73 -25.81
C TYR A 521 2.10 1.87 -26.68
N LEU A 522 2.75 2.87 -26.07
CA LEU A 522 3.35 3.98 -26.80
C LEU A 522 4.48 3.53 -27.72
N LEU A 523 5.34 2.61 -27.27
CA LEU A 523 6.45 2.08 -28.04
C LEU A 523 5.93 1.37 -29.30
N ARG A 524 4.87 0.58 -29.14
CA ARG A 524 4.23 -0.10 -30.26
C ARG A 524 3.57 0.86 -31.24
N LEU A 525 2.92 1.91 -30.74
CA LEU A 525 2.35 2.96 -31.58
C LEU A 525 3.45 3.68 -32.38
N LYS A 526 4.55 4.07 -31.71
CA LYS A 526 5.71 4.71 -32.32
C LYS A 526 6.38 3.82 -33.38
N ARG A 527 6.53 2.51 -33.09
CA ARG A 527 7.02 1.53 -34.06
C ARG A 527 6.14 1.46 -35.29
N THR A 528 4.81 1.36 -35.11
CA THR A 528 3.85 1.32 -36.21
C THR A 528 3.95 2.57 -37.09
N GLN A 529 4.09 3.76 -36.48
CA GLN A 529 4.33 5.02 -37.19
C GLN A 529 5.61 4.93 -38.04
N MET A 530 6.73 4.53 -37.43
CA MET A 530 8.03 4.50 -38.08
C MET A 530 8.09 3.49 -39.23
N GLU A 531 7.52 2.30 -39.08
CA GLU A 531 7.49 1.31 -40.16
C GLU A 531 6.65 1.79 -41.36
N LEU A 532 5.52 2.47 -41.13
CA LEU A 532 4.72 3.09 -42.21
C LEU A 532 5.46 4.23 -42.93
N GLU A 533 6.34 4.96 -42.23
CA GLU A 533 7.17 6.03 -42.80
C GLU A 533 8.36 5.47 -43.58
N LYS A 534 9.07 4.47 -43.03
CA LYS A 534 10.17 3.76 -43.70
C LYS A 534 9.70 3.06 -44.97
N LEU A 535 8.54 2.40 -44.91
CA LEU A 535 7.94 1.76 -46.08
C LEU A 535 7.77 2.76 -47.22
N TRP A 536 7.20 3.93 -46.93
CA TRP A 536 7.00 4.98 -47.93
C TRP A 536 8.31 5.47 -48.54
N ALA A 537 9.33 5.72 -47.71
CA ALA A 537 10.64 6.11 -48.20
C ALA A 537 11.21 5.05 -49.15
N SER A 538 11.18 3.78 -48.74
CA SER A 538 11.70 2.66 -49.54
C SER A 538 10.99 2.53 -50.89
N VAL A 539 9.65 2.55 -50.91
CA VAL A 539 8.91 2.37 -52.16
C VAL A 539 8.97 3.63 -53.04
N MET A 540 9.02 4.83 -52.47
CA MET A 540 9.22 6.05 -53.27
C MET A 540 10.59 6.05 -53.95
N HIS A 541 11.66 5.60 -53.28
CA HIS A 541 12.96 5.45 -53.92
C HIS A 541 12.94 4.44 -55.07
N GLN A 542 12.27 3.29 -54.89
CA GLN A 542 12.10 2.30 -55.95
C GLN A 542 11.26 2.85 -57.11
N TYR A 543 10.15 3.53 -56.82
CA TYR A 543 9.25 4.12 -57.81
C TYR A 543 9.95 5.21 -58.61
N HIS A 544 10.68 6.13 -57.98
CA HIS A 544 11.49 7.14 -58.68
C HIS A 544 12.59 6.50 -59.55
N GLY A 545 13.22 5.42 -59.09
CA GLY A 545 14.17 4.65 -59.88
C GLY A 545 13.56 3.99 -61.12
N ILE A 546 12.34 3.45 -61.00
CA ILE A 546 11.58 2.86 -62.12
C ILE A 546 11.12 3.95 -63.08
N PHE A 547 10.61 5.08 -62.58
CA PHE A 547 10.13 6.20 -63.40
C PHE A 547 11.28 6.85 -64.20
N ALA A 548 12.47 7.00 -63.59
CA ALA A 548 13.66 7.50 -64.27
C ALA A 548 14.14 6.55 -65.39
N LYS A 549 14.02 5.23 -65.18
CA LYS A 549 14.33 4.21 -66.20
C LYS A 549 13.25 4.15 -67.31
N SER A 550 11.98 4.35 -66.97
CA SER A 550 10.85 4.35 -67.91
C SER A 550 10.89 5.56 -68.85
N LYS A 551 11.34 6.74 -68.38
CA LYS A 551 11.47 7.95 -69.21
C LYS A 551 12.54 7.83 -70.32
N LYS A 552 13.43 6.83 -70.24
CA LYS A 552 14.40 6.50 -71.30
C LYS A 552 13.86 5.52 -72.35
N LYS A 553 12.68 4.92 -72.14
CA LYS A 553 12.03 3.93 -73.01
C LYS A 553 10.64 4.44 -73.43
N ASP A 554 10.59 5.61 -74.06
CA ASP A 554 9.34 6.35 -74.29
C ASP A 554 8.53 5.89 -75.53
N GLN A 555 8.63 4.63 -75.97
CA GLN A 555 7.96 4.17 -77.21
C GLN A 555 6.88 3.09 -77.09
N ASP A 556 6.63 2.50 -75.92
CA ASP A 556 5.48 1.56 -75.76
C ASP A 556 4.87 1.61 -74.35
N LYS A 557 3.83 2.45 -74.18
CA LYS A 557 2.99 2.42 -72.97
C LYS A 557 1.97 1.29 -73.10
N SER A 558 2.36 0.08 -72.69
CA SER A 558 1.45 -1.08 -72.64
C SER A 558 0.34 -0.88 -71.59
N PRO A 559 -0.88 -1.45 -71.78
CA PRO A 559 -1.99 -1.37 -70.82
C PRO A 559 -1.65 -1.99 -69.44
N LEU A 560 -0.67 -2.89 -69.38
CA LEU A 560 -0.13 -3.47 -68.14
C LEU A 560 0.55 -2.41 -67.25
N THR A 561 1.16 -1.39 -67.85
CA THR A 561 1.80 -0.28 -67.13
C THR A 561 0.78 0.65 -66.48
N GLN A 562 -0.33 0.96 -67.17
CA GLN A 562 -1.44 1.75 -66.59
C GLN A 562 -2.15 1.01 -65.45
N GLN A 563 -2.34 -0.30 -65.58
CA GLN A 563 -2.96 -1.09 -64.53
C GLN A 563 -2.07 -1.19 -63.28
N ARG A 564 -0.75 -1.26 -63.46
CA ARG A 564 0.23 -1.16 -62.35
C ARG A 564 0.18 0.20 -61.66
N ASP A 565 0.15 1.30 -62.40
CA ASP A 565 0.06 2.65 -61.83
C ASP A 565 -1.25 2.86 -61.05
N GLN A 566 -2.38 2.36 -61.57
CA GLN A 566 -3.68 2.47 -60.90
C GLN A 566 -3.74 1.66 -59.59
N ARG A 567 -3.10 0.47 -59.55
CA ARG A 567 -3.02 -0.39 -58.36
C ARG A 567 -2.08 0.19 -57.29
N SER A 568 -0.92 0.71 -57.69
CA SER A 568 -0.04 1.40 -56.75
C SER A 568 -0.76 2.59 -56.09
N ARG A 569 -1.56 3.34 -56.87
CA ARG A 569 -2.37 4.46 -56.35
C ARG A 569 -3.41 4.04 -55.32
N SER A 570 -4.07 2.88 -55.44
CA SER A 570 -5.03 2.42 -54.42
C SER A 570 -4.30 2.04 -53.13
N MET A 571 -3.14 1.37 -53.23
CA MET A 571 -2.29 1.06 -52.07
C MET A 571 -1.83 2.33 -51.35
N TRP A 572 -1.46 3.38 -52.10
CA TRP A 572 -1.06 4.67 -51.52
C TRP A 572 -2.16 5.34 -50.72
N ARG A 573 -3.41 5.25 -51.19
CA ARG A 573 -4.56 5.79 -50.45
C ARG A 573 -4.77 5.07 -49.12
N VAL A 574 -4.67 3.74 -49.11
CA VAL A 574 -4.81 2.94 -47.88
C VAL A 574 -3.69 3.26 -46.90
N ARG A 575 -2.43 3.32 -47.37
CA ARG A 575 -1.27 3.70 -46.56
C ARG A 575 -1.43 5.09 -45.95
N GLU A 576 -1.85 6.08 -46.75
CA GLU A 576 -2.03 7.45 -46.24
C GLU A 576 -3.15 7.50 -45.19
N HIS A 577 -4.23 6.73 -45.39
CA HIS A 577 -5.29 6.60 -44.39
C HIS A 577 -4.78 5.96 -43.08
N MET A 578 -3.98 4.90 -43.17
CA MET A 578 -3.32 4.26 -42.02
C MET A 578 -2.38 5.23 -41.30
N ALA A 579 -1.50 5.90 -42.04
CA ALA A 579 -0.55 6.87 -41.50
C ALA A 579 -1.25 8.08 -40.88
N PHE A 580 -2.31 8.58 -41.50
CA PHE A 580 -3.13 9.67 -40.98
C PHE A 580 -3.74 9.30 -39.62
N LEU A 581 -4.35 8.13 -39.50
CA LEU A 581 -4.96 7.69 -38.24
C LEU A 581 -3.91 7.54 -37.13
N ILE A 582 -2.80 6.85 -37.42
CA ILE A 582 -1.71 6.61 -36.45
C ILE A 582 -1.05 7.92 -36.02
N ARG A 583 -0.76 8.82 -36.96
CA ARG A 583 -0.15 10.14 -36.66
C ARG A 583 -1.07 11.00 -35.79
N ASN A 584 -2.36 11.05 -36.10
CA ASN A 584 -3.32 11.81 -35.29
C ASN A 584 -3.50 11.19 -33.90
N LEU A 585 -3.52 9.86 -33.79
CA LEU A 585 -3.62 9.16 -32.51
C LEU A 585 -2.40 9.45 -31.65
N GLN A 586 -1.20 9.38 -32.22
CA GLN A 586 0.04 9.71 -31.51
C GLN A 586 0.08 11.16 -31.07
N PHE A 587 -0.31 12.10 -31.94
CA PHE A 587 -0.36 13.52 -31.60
C PHE A 587 -1.35 13.81 -30.47
N TYR A 588 -2.53 13.19 -30.50
CA TYR A 588 -3.50 13.26 -29.40
C TYR A 588 -2.89 12.80 -28.08
N ILE A 589 -2.27 11.62 -28.08
CA ILE A 589 -1.74 11.01 -26.85
C ILE A 589 -0.54 11.79 -26.31
N GLN A 590 0.40 12.19 -27.16
CA GLN A 590 1.60 12.90 -26.70
C GLN A 590 1.26 14.34 -26.28
N VAL A 591 0.55 15.11 -27.11
CA VAL A 591 0.37 16.55 -26.88
C VAL A 591 -0.86 16.87 -26.05
N ASP A 592 -2.04 16.32 -26.40
CA ASP A 592 -3.26 16.68 -25.67
C ASP A 592 -3.38 15.96 -24.33
N VAL A 593 -2.86 14.73 -24.22
CA VAL A 593 -2.97 13.91 -23.00
C VAL A 593 -1.71 14.04 -22.15
N ILE A 594 -0.56 13.54 -22.61
CA ILE A 594 0.65 13.44 -21.78
C ILE A 594 1.17 14.81 -21.36
N GLU A 595 1.36 15.76 -22.29
CA GLU A 595 1.85 17.09 -21.96
C GLU A 595 0.85 17.89 -21.09
N SER A 596 -0.45 17.82 -21.40
CA SER A 596 -1.45 18.51 -20.58
C SER A 596 -1.51 17.99 -19.15
N GLN A 597 -1.55 16.66 -18.97
CA GLN A 597 -1.59 16.06 -17.63
C GLN A 597 -0.28 16.30 -16.87
N TRP A 598 0.86 16.31 -17.58
CA TRP A 598 2.15 16.60 -16.97
C TRP A 598 2.20 18.02 -16.40
N ASN A 599 1.70 19.01 -17.14
CA ASN A 599 1.67 20.40 -16.66
C ASN A 599 0.77 20.57 -15.42
N ILE A 600 -0.35 19.86 -15.37
CA ILE A 600 -1.23 19.83 -14.19
C ILE A 600 -0.47 19.26 -12.99
N LEU A 601 0.15 18.09 -13.14
CA LEU A 601 0.97 17.47 -12.08
C LEU A 601 2.09 18.41 -11.63
N GLN A 602 2.81 19.04 -12.56
CA GLN A 602 3.92 19.93 -12.24
C GLN A 602 3.46 21.18 -11.46
N SER A 603 2.29 21.75 -11.77
CA SER A 603 1.70 22.84 -10.96
C SER A 603 1.40 22.38 -9.55
N HIS A 604 0.70 21.25 -9.40
CA HIS A 604 0.35 20.72 -8.08
C HIS A 604 1.57 20.36 -7.23
N ILE A 605 2.66 19.86 -7.83
CA ILE A 605 3.93 19.58 -7.13
C ILE A 605 4.59 20.88 -6.63
N GLN A 606 4.46 21.98 -7.37
CA GLN A 606 5.02 23.28 -6.99
C GLN A 606 4.20 23.96 -5.89
N ASP A 607 2.88 23.77 -5.90
CA ASP A 607 1.96 24.42 -4.96
C ASP A 607 1.81 23.66 -3.63
N SER A 608 2.09 22.35 -3.61
CA SER A 608 1.92 21.50 -2.41
C SER A 608 3.21 21.35 -1.60
N HIS A 609 3.06 21.32 -0.27
CA HIS A 609 4.14 21.06 0.69
C HIS A 609 3.84 19.85 1.59
N ASP A 610 2.88 19.03 1.19
CA ASP A 610 2.47 17.82 1.89
C ASP A 610 2.77 16.58 1.04
N PHE A 611 3.37 15.57 1.65
CA PHE A 611 3.67 14.31 0.99
C PHE A 611 2.39 13.49 0.69
N THR A 612 1.38 13.53 1.56
CA THR A 612 0.16 12.74 1.33
C THR A 612 -0.64 13.26 0.14
N GLU A 613 -0.81 14.58 0.02
CA GLU A 613 -1.38 15.22 -1.17
C GLU A 613 -0.57 14.91 -2.44
N LEU A 614 0.76 14.97 -2.37
CA LEU A 614 1.66 14.67 -3.50
C LEU A 614 1.44 13.25 -4.05
N VAL A 615 1.31 12.24 -3.18
CA VAL A 615 0.98 10.87 -3.59
C VAL A 615 -0.39 10.81 -4.26
N GLY A 616 -1.39 11.52 -3.71
CA GLY A 616 -2.72 11.63 -4.29
C GLY A 616 -2.71 12.20 -5.72
N PHE A 617 -2.06 13.35 -5.92
CA PHE A 617 -1.96 13.99 -7.24
C PHE A 617 -1.28 13.10 -8.28
N HIS A 618 -0.27 12.32 -7.87
CA HIS A 618 0.42 11.39 -8.77
C HIS A 618 -0.46 10.19 -9.18
N GLN A 619 -1.23 9.65 -8.23
CA GLN A 619 -2.20 8.59 -8.52
C GLN A 619 -3.29 9.09 -9.47
N GLU A 620 -3.81 10.30 -9.25
CA GLU A 620 -4.76 10.96 -10.13
C GLU A 620 -4.18 11.16 -11.53
N TYR A 621 -2.95 11.68 -11.64
CA TYR A 621 -2.22 11.83 -12.90
C TYR A 621 -2.11 10.51 -13.67
N LEU A 622 -1.67 9.43 -13.01
CA LEU A 622 -1.56 8.11 -13.65
C LEU A 622 -2.92 7.55 -14.07
N SER A 623 -3.95 7.71 -13.24
CA SER A 623 -5.31 7.28 -13.58
C SER A 623 -5.87 8.06 -14.78
N ALA A 624 -5.58 9.35 -14.86
CA ALA A 624 -5.93 10.22 -15.98
C ALA A 624 -5.20 9.80 -17.25
N LEU A 625 -3.89 9.51 -17.18
CA LEU A 625 -3.12 8.99 -18.32
C LEU A 625 -3.69 7.68 -18.86
N ILE A 626 -3.91 6.68 -18.01
CA ILE A 626 -4.42 5.36 -18.45
C ILE A 626 -5.82 5.47 -19.07
N SER A 627 -6.67 6.31 -18.47
CA SER A 627 -8.05 6.49 -18.94
C SER A 627 -8.12 7.30 -20.25
N GLN A 628 -7.32 8.35 -20.40
CA GLN A 628 -7.30 9.21 -21.59
C GLN A 628 -6.54 8.58 -22.77
N THR A 629 -5.59 7.67 -22.52
CA THR A 629 -4.95 6.85 -23.56
C THR A 629 -5.81 5.67 -24.05
N PHE A 630 -7.03 5.50 -23.50
CA PHE A 630 -7.98 4.41 -23.79
C PHE A 630 -7.51 3.01 -23.37
N LEU A 631 -6.48 2.89 -22.52
CA LEU A 631 -5.96 1.60 -22.04
C LEU A 631 -6.89 0.91 -21.02
N ASP A 632 -7.74 1.69 -20.36
CA ASP A 632 -8.77 1.21 -19.44
C ASP A 632 -9.91 0.48 -20.20
N ILE A 633 -10.27 0.94 -21.40
CA ILE A 633 -11.37 0.38 -22.17
C ILE A 633 -10.87 -0.78 -23.03
N GLY A 634 -11.11 -2.01 -22.56
CA GLY A 634 -10.70 -3.22 -23.28
C GLY A 634 -11.18 -3.30 -24.73
N SER A 635 -12.38 -2.79 -25.06
CA SER A 635 -12.89 -2.81 -26.45
C SER A 635 -12.11 -1.86 -27.38
N VAL A 636 -11.84 -0.62 -26.94
CA VAL A 636 -11.09 0.37 -27.72
C VAL A 636 -9.62 -0.06 -27.83
N SER A 637 -9.01 -0.49 -26.72
CA SER A 637 -7.64 -0.99 -26.71
C SER A 637 -7.45 -2.17 -27.68
N ARG A 638 -8.36 -3.16 -27.71
CA ARG A 638 -8.31 -4.28 -28.69
C ARG A 638 -8.47 -3.83 -30.15
N ILE A 639 -9.31 -2.81 -30.40
CA ILE A 639 -9.47 -2.28 -31.76
C ILE A 639 -8.20 -1.57 -32.21
N LEU A 640 -7.63 -0.72 -31.37
CA LEU A 640 -6.36 -0.03 -31.63
C LEU A 640 -5.20 -1.02 -31.80
N ASP A 641 -5.15 -2.06 -30.96
CA ASP A 641 -4.20 -3.17 -31.08
C ASP A 641 -4.31 -3.86 -32.45
N GLY A 642 -5.54 -4.19 -32.86
CA GLY A 642 -5.82 -4.77 -34.17
C GLY A 642 -5.46 -3.85 -35.34
N ILE A 643 -5.72 -2.55 -35.22
CA ILE A 643 -5.34 -1.53 -36.22
C ILE A 643 -3.81 -1.50 -36.37
N MET A 644 -3.06 -1.46 -35.26
CA MET A 644 -1.59 -1.48 -35.31
C MET A 644 -1.05 -2.77 -35.94
N LYS A 645 -1.64 -3.94 -35.64
CA LYS A 645 -1.25 -5.22 -36.28
C LYS A 645 -1.49 -5.20 -37.79
N LEU A 646 -2.65 -4.72 -38.23
CA LEU A 646 -2.97 -4.61 -39.66
C LEU A 646 -1.99 -3.67 -40.38
N CYS A 647 -1.62 -2.54 -39.77
CA CYS A 647 -0.60 -1.64 -40.32
C CYS A 647 0.77 -2.33 -40.48
N LEU A 648 1.20 -3.11 -39.49
CA LEU A 648 2.47 -3.85 -39.55
C LEU A 648 2.43 -4.99 -40.58
N GLN A 649 1.32 -5.73 -40.65
CA GLN A 649 1.09 -6.76 -41.68
C GLN A 649 1.12 -6.15 -43.08
N PHE A 650 0.51 -4.98 -43.26
CA PHE A 650 0.56 -4.23 -44.51
C PHE A 650 2.00 -3.86 -44.89
N CYS A 651 2.81 -3.36 -43.94
CA CYS A 651 4.22 -3.07 -44.19
C CYS A 651 5.01 -4.33 -44.58
N TRP A 652 4.87 -5.43 -43.83
CA TRP A 652 5.59 -6.68 -44.10
C TRP A 652 5.24 -7.28 -45.46
N ASN A 653 3.96 -7.25 -45.83
CA ASN A 653 3.51 -7.75 -47.14
C ASN A 653 4.09 -6.94 -48.30
N ILE A 654 4.27 -5.63 -48.15
CA ILE A 654 4.84 -4.79 -49.20
C ILE A 654 6.37 -4.94 -49.26
N GLU A 655 7.06 -5.09 -48.13
CA GLU A 655 8.51 -5.28 -48.09
C GLU A 655 8.96 -6.63 -48.67
N ASN A 656 8.16 -7.69 -48.50
CA ASN A 656 8.49 -9.02 -49.04
C ASN A 656 8.01 -9.24 -50.48
N GLN A 657 7.30 -8.28 -51.08
CA GLN A 657 6.80 -8.41 -52.45
C GLN A 657 7.89 -8.09 -53.49
N ASP A 658 8.67 -9.11 -53.85
CA ASP A 658 9.40 -9.13 -55.14
C ASP A 658 8.49 -9.60 -56.30
N ASN A 659 7.30 -10.16 -56.03
CA ASN A 659 6.33 -10.60 -57.04
C ASN A 659 4.89 -10.24 -56.65
N PHE A 660 4.20 -9.51 -57.54
CA PHE A 660 2.84 -8.97 -57.43
C PHE A 660 1.69 -10.01 -57.37
N SER A 661 1.91 -11.22 -56.84
CA SER A 661 0.91 -12.29 -56.82
C SER A 661 -0.12 -12.16 -55.68
N ASN A 662 0.18 -11.41 -54.61
CA ASN A 662 -0.63 -11.36 -53.39
C ASN A 662 -1.50 -10.10 -53.28
N THR A 663 -2.21 -9.71 -54.36
CA THR A 663 -3.06 -8.50 -54.35
C THR A 663 -4.33 -8.66 -53.52
N SER A 664 -4.89 -9.87 -53.45
CA SER A 664 -6.10 -10.16 -52.67
C SER A 664 -5.89 -10.01 -51.16
N GLU A 665 -4.71 -10.35 -50.65
CA GLU A 665 -4.36 -10.22 -49.24
C GLU A 665 -4.28 -8.75 -48.82
N LEU A 666 -3.74 -7.88 -49.68
CA LEU A 666 -3.67 -6.44 -49.42
C LEU A 666 -5.06 -5.79 -49.44
N ASP A 667 -5.92 -6.20 -50.37
CA ASP A 667 -7.31 -5.72 -50.43
C ASP A 667 -8.10 -6.15 -49.19
N HIS A 668 -7.88 -7.38 -48.70
CA HIS A 668 -8.47 -7.86 -47.45
C HIS A 668 -8.02 -7.04 -46.24
N ILE A 669 -6.71 -6.80 -46.09
CA ILE A 669 -6.15 -5.97 -45.00
C ILE A 669 -6.74 -4.55 -45.04
N ALA A 670 -6.87 -3.96 -46.23
CA ALA A 670 -7.47 -2.64 -46.41
C ALA A 670 -8.95 -2.61 -45.99
N GLU A 671 -9.73 -3.63 -46.33
CA GLU A 671 -11.13 -3.74 -45.94
C GLU A 671 -11.29 -3.90 -44.43
N GLU A 672 -10.49 -4.77 -43.81
CA GLU A 672 -10.49 -4.97 -42.36
C GLU A 672 -10.07 -3.71 -41.60
N PHE A 673 -9.05 -3.00 -42.10
CA PHE A 673 -8.62 -1.73 -41.54
C PHE A 673 -9.77 -0.71 -41.55
N ASN A 674 -10.46 -0.58 -42.68
CA ASN A 674 -11.59 0.34 -42.81
C ASN A 674 -12.74 -0.04 -41.86
N LYS A 675 -13.07 -1.35 -41.73
CA LYS A 675 -14.06 -1.84 -40.76
C LYS A 675 -13.68 -1.44 -39.34
N LYS A 676 -12.45 -1.73 -38.91
CA LYS A 676 -11.97 -1.41 -37.55
C LYS A 676 -11.89 0.09 -37.30
N SER A 677 -11.44 0.88 -38.28
CA SER A 677 -11.38 2.34 -38.18
C SER A 677 -12.79 2.96 -38.03
N ASN A 678 -13.77 2.46 -38.78
CA ASN A 678 -15.16 2.91 -38.66
C ASN A 678 -15.78 2.50 -37.31
N SER A 679 -15.51 1.29 -36.83
CA SER A 679 -15.91 0.85 -35.48
C SER A 679 -15.28 1.72 -34.40
N LEU A 680 -13.99 2.04 -34.50
CA LEU A 680 -13.30 2.94 -33.57
C LEU A 680 -13.99 4.31 -33.53
N TYR A 681 -14.23 4.92 -34.69
CA TYR A 681 -14.90 6.21 -34.77
C TYR A 681 -16.31 6.19 -34.17
N THR A 682 -17.07 5.12 -34.41
CA THR A 682 -18.44 4.96 -33.89
C THR A 682 -18.46 4.80 -32.37
N ILE A 683 -17.51 4.04 -31.82
CA ILE A 683 -17.36 3.84 -30.38
C ILE A 683 -16.94 5.14 -29.71
N LEU A 684 -15.94 5.84 -30.26
CA LEU A 684 -15.46 7.12 -29.72
C LEU A 684 -16.53 8.23 -29.80
N ARG A 685 -17.43 8.20 -30.79
CA ARG A 685 -18.56 9.13 -30.93
C ARG A 685 -19.72 8.84 -29.97
N SER A 686 -19.81 7.64 -29.41
CA SER A 686 -20.94 7.24 -28.56
C SER A 686 -21.08 8.15 -27.34
N SER A 687 -22.33 8.53 -27.02
CA SER A 687 -22.65 9.52 -25.98
C SER A 687 -22.17 9.15 -24.57
N ARG A 688 -21.93 7.86 -24.30
CA ARG A 688 -21.38 7.37 -23.02
C ARG A 688 -19.92 7.79 -22.79
N LEU A 689 -19.16 8.01 -23.87
CA LEU A 689 -17.77 8.46 -23.83
C LEU A 689 -17.64 9.98 -23.90
N ALA A 690 -18.66 10.66 -24.42
CA ALA A 690 -18.72 12.11 -24.54
C ALA A 690 -19.17 12.85 -23.25
N GLY A 691 -19.63 12.12 -22.22
CA GLY A 691 -20.11 12.70 -20.95
C GLY A 691 -19.16 12.55 -19.74
N SER A 692 -18.02 11.89 -19.89
CA SER A 692 -17.04 11.63 -18.81
C SER A 692 -15.90 12.66 -18.84
N GLN A 693 -15.11 12.83 -17.76
CA GLN A 693 -13.95 13.76 -17.65
C GLN A 693 -12.93 13.76 -18.83
N ARG A 694 -13.08 12.80 -19.76
CA ARG A 694 -12.41 12.65 -21.06
C ARG A 694 -12.85 13.69 -22.13
N THR A 695 -13.90 14.48 -21.88
CA THR A 695 -14.61 15.29 -22.89
C THR A 695 -13.79 16.33 -23.68
N PRO A 696 -12.90 17.14 -23.08
CA PRO A 696 -12.30 18.24 -23.85
C PRO A 696 -11.31 17.72 -24.90
N PHE A 697 -10.46 16.76 -24.53
CA PHE A 697 -9.43 16.23 -25.41
C PHE A 697 -10.00 15.21 -26.42
N LEU A 698 -10.92 14.32 -26.01
CA LEU A 698 -11.54 13.37 -26.92
C LEU A 698 -12.35 14.08 -28.02
N ARG A 699 -13.06 15.16 -27.68
CA ARG A 699 -13.80 15.96 -28.68
C ARG A 699 -12.84 16.61 -29.68
N ARG A 700 -11.69 17.12 -29.23
CA ARG A 700 -10.65 17.71 -30.09
C ARG A 700 -10.02 16.65 -31.00
N PHE A 701 -9.79 15.45 -30.49
CA PHE A 701 -9.31 14.31 -31.29
C PHE A 701 -10.31 13.90 -32.37
N LEU A 702 -11.59 13.74 -32.01
CA LEU A 702 -12.65 13.44 -32.98
C LEU A 702 -12.79 14.52 -34.06
N LEU A 703 -12.62 15.79 -33.70
CA LEU A 703 -12.59 16.89 -34.66
C LEU A 703 -11.37 16.83 -35.59
N ARG A 704 -10.17 16.50 -35.07
CA ARG A 704 -8.97 16.33 -35.90
C ARG A 704 -9.08 15.14 -36.85
N LEU A 705 -9.60 14.02 -36.36
CA LEU A 705 -9.87 12.84 -37.20
C LEU A 705 -10.89 13.17 -38.29
N ASN A 706 -11.93 13.95 -37.98
CA ASN A 706 -13.03 14.26 -38.90
C ASN A 706 -12.91 15.65 -39.58
N LEU A 707 -11.73 16.28 -39.61
CA LEU A 707 -11.57 17.66 -40.12
C LEU A 707 -12.06 17.81 -41.57
N ASN A 708 -11.99 16.75 -42.37
CA ASN A 708 -12.46 16.71 -43.76
C ASN A 708 -13.81 15.97 -43.97
N SER A 709 -14.58 15.69 -42.90
CA SER A 709 -15.83 14.90 -42.94
C SER A 709 -15.70 13.47 -43.51
N PHE A 710 -14.47 12.96 -43.71
CA PHE A 710 -14.19 11.69 -44.39
C PHE A 710 -14.72 10.46 -43.62
N PHE A 711 -14.55 10.44 -42.29
CA PHE A 711 -15.05 9.34 -41.46
C PHE A 711 -16.56 9.40 -41.28
N GLU A 712 -17.15 10.59 -41.26
CA GLU A 712 -18.59 10.75 -41.17
C GLU A 712 -19.32 10.35 -42.46
N SER A 713 -18.76 10.65 -43.63
CA SER A 713 -19.32 10.19 -44.92
C SER A 713 -19.18 8.68 -45.11
N THR A 714 -18.05 8.09 -44.70
CA THR A 714 -17.80 6.65 -44.78
C THR A 714 -18.64 5.86 -43.77
N ALA A 715 -18.78 6.33 -42.53
CA ALA A 715 -19.62 5.70 -41.51
C ALA A 715 -21.12 5.79 -41.86
N LYS A 716 -21.58 6.90 -42.45
CA LYS A 716 -22.95 7.03 -42.99
C LYS A 716 -23.17 6.13 -44.22
N GLY A 717 -22.16 5.97 -45.07
CA GLY A 717 -22.20 5.08 -46.24
C GLY A 717 -22.45 3.61 -45.85
N VAL A 718 -21.78 3.12 -44.79
CA VAL A 718 -21.99 1.75 -44.27
C VAL A 718 -23.39 1.56 -43.66
N MET A 719 -23.95 2.60 -43.03
CA MET A 719 -25.33 2.57 -42.52
C MET A 719 -26.39 2.55 -43.63
N ASN A 720 -26.09 3.10 -44.82
CA ASN A 720 -27.01 3.13 -45.95
C ASN A 720 -27.04 1.83 -46.79
N VAL A 721 -26.08 0.92 -46.59
CA VAL A 721 -26.07 -0.39 -47.28
C VAL A 721 -27.06 -1.40 -46.64
N VAL A 722 -27.54 -1.15 -45.42
CA VAL A 722 -28.41 -2.12 -44.70
C VAL A 722 -29.91 -1.92 -44.93
N ARG A 723 -30.39 -0.86 -45.61
CA ARG A 723 -31.80 -0.79 -46.06
C ARG A 723 -32.00 0.08 -47.31
N PRO A 724 -32.17 -0.50 -48.50
CA PRO A 724 -33.09 0.07 -49.46
C PRO A 724 -34.51 -0.30 -49.01
N ARG A 725 -35.27 0.69 -48.48
CA ARG A 725 -36.73 0.56 -48.46
C ARG A 725 -37.18 0.45 -49.92
N PRO A 726 -37.99 -0.57 -50.31
CA PRO A 726 -38.50 -0.64 -51.67
C PRO A 726 -39.44 0.55 -51.91
N THR A 727 -39.13 1.34 -52.93
CA THR A 727 -40.04 2.34 -53.49
C THR A 727 -41.16 1.62 -54.22
N LEU A 728 -42.36 1.59 -53.62
CA LEU A 728 -43.59 1.28 -54.32
C LEU A 728 -44.01 2.50 -55.13
N SER A 729 -43.79 2.45 -56.44
CA SER A 729 -44.36 3.39 -57.40
C SER A 729 -45.64 2.83 -58.00
N GLY A 730 -46.76 3.52 -57.70
CA GLY A 730 -47.88 3.73 -58.62
C GLY A 730 -48.95 2.64 -58.70
N LEU A 731 -50.17 3.01 -58.32
CA LEU A 731 -51.36 2.73 -59.13
C LEU A 731 -52.39 3.84 -58.92
N SER A 732 -52.77 4.41 -60.05
CA SER A 732 -53.73 5.47 -60.34
C SER A 732 -55.19 5.04 -60.14
N GLN A 733 -56.07 5.97 -59.74
CA GLN A 733 -57.24 6.46 -60.50
C GLN A 733 -58.35 6.99 -59.58
N GLN A 734 -58.84 8.17 -60.00
CA GLN A 734 -60.07 8.90 -59.63
C GLN A 734 -60.11 9.62 -58.28
#